data_AF-A0A7K1UHU6-F1
#
_entry.id   AF-A0A7K1UHU6-F1
#
_cell.length_a   1.000
_cell.length_b   1.000
_cell.length_c   1.000
_cell.angle_alpha   90.00
_cell.angle_beta   90.00
_cell.angle_gamma   90.00
#
_symmetry.space_group_name_H-M   'P 1'
#
loop_
_entity.id
_entity.type
_entity.pdbx_description
1 polymer ?
#
loop_
_entity_poly.entity_id
_entity_poly.type
_entity_poly.pdbx_seq_one_letter_code
_entity_poly.pdbx_strand_id
1 'polypeptide(L)'
;MSTQRSHGKNARREKPGGGVRRRFRPAQAMAVAGLLVGASLVGSADLPAHAAPTAELPPTGQTYDHYPAMQEVYQDYFHVGIFGRGNDMDALIYNYGSYTPGNEMKPESTQPEKGQFTFDPAEAAMAEHAAHNPDLLFFGHALAWHSQTPSWMWDAPPARYDQPGEYDPEVAQENLRQHIQGVLGHFGDRLEAIDVVNEAVEHADPSDWRASLSTGQGWYPALGSDWVEMAFLEAAEVVDENGWDVKLTYNDFGLNNPDKARVVYEMVKEINERNEGVRPDGKQLIEVIGMQGHYGLNTDISDVEGNIQLFATLPGVEIHITEMDVGVPPGELTEEKENNQGMQYAELFRVFRDYAAGPANTTGNPRVITTVKLAGVRDVTEGWKAGEYAMPYDYEGRAKKALLGILYPEEFLATHDWMEPEHQDDDQEPVPGVHVYHAERGDGYTGANIILGNDASQWPWSTAGEDGEVAFEPEPGATYRLTVNYTPSGTTSLRVRWVRDESNGGYTSADGAVVNDYQYGADEVATHIPAYFNSGMVNMGTYDLVTEVTLDGDQPADGLIGNIAIRGGGGGSAYTINSLRVEKLEEDGGSELLVSWPQATDPADPEDPSESPDPTEEPTEPTPTATPTEPTASPEPSEEPDPTASPDPSEEPSGPAESPDPTESPEPTETADPESVWPPSAEELTDQNRGAVEILTDPAVAGQEIQVSAGSEASGQTLRSWLFSEPEDLGESAADAEGSITVTLPEDSEGEHRLAVYTTAGELIGWTELTIVPAGDEGAGLARTGATVGGLLLAALALLGLGGSALLIARRRAAQR
;
A
#
# COMPACT_ATOMS: atom_id res chain seq x y z
N MET A 1 9.93 48.55 40.61
CA MET A 1 10.95 49.54 41.09
C MET A 1 12.33 49.13 40.58
N SER A 2 13.31 50.03 40.59
CA SER A 2 14.56 49.97 39.82
C SER A 2 15.48 48.73 40.00
N THR A 3 15.74 48.05 38.88
CA THR A 3 17.06 47.72 38.29
C THR A 3 18.35 47.69 39.15
N GLN A 4 19.10 46.59 39.05
CA GLN A 4 20.57 46.51 38.80
C GLN A 4 20.90 45.03 38.45
N ARG A 5 21.32 44.65 37.23
CA ARG A 5 22.62 44.84 36.52
C ARG A 5 23.85 44.18 37.19
N SER A 6 24.36 43.12 36.55
CA SER A 6 25.80 42.88 36.33
C SER A 6 26.00 42.03 35.06
N HIS A 7 27.23 41.97 34.53
CA HIS A 7 27.61 41.16 33.36
C HIS A 7 28.83 40.28 33.68
N GLY A 8 28.97 39.16 32.96
CA GLY A 8 30.22 38.41 32.83
C GLY A 8 30.57 38.20 31.35
N LYS A 9 31.87 38.12 31.01
CA LYS A 9 32.36 37.83 29.65
C LYS A 9 33.47 36.78 29.65
N ASN A 10 33.36 35.88 28.68
CA ASN A 10 34.36 35.10 27.94
C ASN A 10 35.75 34.81 28.56
N ALA A 11 36.12 33.51 28.54
CA ALA A 11 37.49 33.08 28.26
C ALA A 11 37.49 31.69 27.58
N ARG A 12 38.08 31.56 26.38
CA ARG A 12 38.42 30.26 25.76
C ARG A 12 39.61 29.62 26.48
N ARG A 13 39.78 28.29 26.38
CA ARG A 13 41.08 27.63 26.58
C ARG A 13 41.21 26.35 25.76
N GLU A 14 42.43 26.06 25.33
CA GLU A 14 42.76 25.02 24.34
C GLU A 14 43.31 23.73 24.99
N LYS A 15 43.41 22.66 24.17
CA LYS A 15 44.06 21.38 24.52
C LYS A 15 45.59 21.55 24.70
N PRO A 16 46.25 20.61 25.38
CA PRO A 16 47.15 19.71 24.64
C PRO A 16 46.98 18.23 25.04
N GLY A 17 47.63 17.29 24.32
CA GLY A 17 47.46 15.84 24.55
C GLY A 17 48.76 15.01 24.50
N GLY A 18 48.62 13.68 24.40
CA GLY A 18 49.71 12.70 24.20
C GLY A 18 49.77 11.61 25.29
N GLY A 19 49.77 10.31 24.93
CA GLY A 19 49.54 9.26 25.94
C GLY A 19 49.81 7.77 25.62
N VAL A 20 50.76 7.39 24.75
CA VAL A 20 51.48 6.08 24.74
C VAL A 20 50.68 4.74 24.59
N ARG A 21 51.02 3.97 23.54
CA ARG A 21 50.62 2.55 23.35
C ARG A 21 51.37 1.57 24.28
N ARG A 22 50.76 0.44 24.66
CA ARG A 22 51.46 -0.81 25.02
C ARG A 22 50.79 -2.06 24.45
N ARG A 23 51.60 -3.03 24.01
CA ARG A 23 51.21 -4.38 23.55
C ARG A 23 51.43 -5.40 24.67
N PHE A 24 50.67 -6.50 24.65
CA PHE A 24 51.10 -7.80 25.17
C PHE A 24 50.77 -8.92 24.17
N ARG A 25 51.57 -10.00 24.19
CA ARG A 25 51.43 -11.25 23.42
C ARG A 25 52.14 -12.39 24.21
N PRO A 26 51.96 -13.68 23.86
CA PRO A 26 51.40 -14.64 24.82
C PRO A 26 52.42 -15.65 25.39
N ALA A 27 51.93 -16.57 26.22
CA ALA A 27 52.62 -17.78 26.66
C ALA A 27 51.77 -19.02 26.32
N GLN A 28 52.42 -20.16 26.05
CA GLN A 28 51.77 -21.41 25.62
C GLN A 28 51.94 -22.56 26.63
N ALA A 29 50.88 -23.36 26.74
CA ALA A 29 50.81 -24.82 26.93
C ALA A 29 51.84 -25.57 27.82
N MET A 30 51.29 -26.46 28.66
CA MET A 30 51.79 -27.83 28.84
C MET A 30 50.63 -28.82 28.67
N ALA A 31 50.93 -30.02 28.20
CA ALA A 31 49.96 -31.10 27.98
C ALA A 31 50.32 -32.35 28.79
N VAL A 32 49.30 -33.13 29.17
CA VAL A 32 49.44 -34.49 29.71
C VAL A 32 48.37 -35.36 29.05
N ALA A 33 48.74 -36.56 28.59
CA ALA A 33 47.83 -37.53 27.99
C ALA A 33 47.71 -38.80 28.85
N GLY A 34 46.54 -39.42 28.86
CA GLY A 34 46.22 -40.70 29.50
C GLY A 34 45.11 -41.41 28.72
N LEU A 35 45.13 -42.75 28.67
CA LEU A 35 44.54 -43.50 27.55
C LEU A 35 43.67 -44.70 27.99
N LEU A 36 42.38 -44.70 27.65
CA LEU A 36 41.44 -45.85 27.50
C LEU A 36 41.25 -46.78 28.75
N VAL A 37 40.31 -47.73 28.86
CA VAL A 37 39.25 -48.32 27.99
C VAL A 37 37.98 -48.53 28.86
N GLY A 38 36.75 -48.51 28.30
CA GLY A 38 35.58 -49.10 28.97
C GLY A 38 34.22 -48.79 28.32
N ALA A 39 33.76 -49.61 27.38
CA ALA A 39 32.54 -49.36 26.60
C ALA A 39 31.31 -50.17 27.06
N SER A 40 30.12 -49.60 26.85
CA SER A 40 28.83 -50.28 26.81
C SER A 40 28.02 -49.70 25.66
N LEU A 41 27.68 -50.53 24.66
CA LEU A 41 26.94 -50.13 23.46
C LEU A 41 25.46 -50.53 23.59
N VAL A 42 24.58 -49.56 23.35
CA VAL A 42 23.21 -49.76 22.83
C VAL A 42 23.07 -48.76 21.69
N GLY A 43 22.61 -49.20 20.52
CA GLY A 43 22.76 -48.45 19.29
C GLY A 43 21.76 -47.30 19.12
N SER A 44 22.28 -46.10 18.87
CA SER A 44 21.59 -45.13 18.00
C SER A 44 21.55 -45.69 16.58
N ALA A 45 20.54 -45.35 15.79
CA ALA A 45 20.62 -45.50 14.34
C ALA A 45 21.58 -44.44 13.78
N ASP A 46 22.37 -44.80 12.77
CA ASP A 46 23.27 -43.86 12.10
C ASP A 46 22.47 -42.83 11.28
N LEU A 47 22.25 -41.65 11.85
CA LEU A 47 21.98 -40.46 11.04
C LEU A 47 23.26 -40.15 10.24
N PRO A 48 23.17 -39.91 8.92
CA PRO A 48 24.35 -39.59 8.12
C PRO A 48 24.93 -38.26 8.59
N ALA A 49 26.15 -38.30 9.11
CA ALA A 49 26.91 -37.09 9.43
C ALA A 49 26.98 -36.20 8.18
N HIS A 50 26.51 -34.96 8.29
CA HIS A 50 26.49 -34.04 7.16
C HIS A 50 27.89 -33.88 6.59
N ALA A 51 28.05 -34.27 5.32
CA ALA A 51 29.17 -33.81 4.53
C ALA A 51 29.04 -32.29 4.37
N ALA A 52 30.15 -31.55 4.45
CA ALA A 52 30.11 -30.12 4.20
C ALA A 52 29.54 -29.87 2.79
N PRO A 53 28.46 -29.09 2.65
CA PRO A 53 27.78 -28.93 1.38
C PRO A 53 28.66 -28.16 0.40
N THR A 54 29.14 -28.84 -0.64
CA THR A 54 29.30 -28.21 -1.95
C THR A 54 27.94 -28.23 -2.64
N ALA A 55 27.00 -27.46 -2.08
CA ALA A 55 25.65 -27.30 -2.63
C ALA A 55 25.64 -26.04 -3.50
N GLU A 56 25.54 -26.27 -4.80
CA GLU A 56 24.99 -25.27 -5.73
C GLU A 56 23.53 -25.04 -5.31
N LEU A 57 23.11 -23.78 -5.17
CA LEU A 57 21.74 -23.45 -4.74
C LEU A 57 20.70 -24.06 -5.71
N PRO A 58 19.52 -24.45 -5.23
CA PRO A 58 18.45 -24.84 -6.14
C PRO A 58 18.07 -23.64 -7.02
N PRO A 59 17.75 -23.85 -8.30
CA PRO A 59 17.40 -22.76 -9.21
C PRO A 59 16.10 -22.07 -8.76
N THR A 60 15.94 -20.80 -9.14
CA THR A 60 14.68 -20.05 -9.05
C THR A 60 13.66 -20.52 -10.11
N GLY A 61 12.47 -19.93 -10.11
CA GLY A 61 11.46 -20.13 -11.17
C GLY A 61 10.66 -21.43 -11.08
N GLN A 62 10.68 -22.13 -9.94
CA GLN A 62 9.86 -23.32 -9.69
C GLN A 62 8.79 -23.04 -8.62
N THR A 63 7.75 -23.86 -8.56
CA THR A 63 6.69 -23.76 -7.56
C THR A 63 7.16 -24.25 -6.18
N TYR A 64 6.44 -23.85 -5.12
CA TYR A 64 6.79 -24.10 -3.72
C TYR A 64 7.15 -25.57 -3.38
N ASP A 65 6.53 -26.54 -4.06
CA ASP A 65 6.72 -27.98 -3.88
C ASP A 65 8.11 -28.50 -4.26
N HIS A 66 8.94 -27.65 -4.89
CA HIS A 66 10.32 -27.96 -5.27
C HIS A 66 11.35 -27.51 -4.20
N TYR A 67 10.92 -26.82 -3.14
CA TYR A 67 11.75 -26.31 -2.05
C TYR A 67 11.27 -26.85 -0.69
N PRO A 68 12.12 -26.91 0.35
CA PRO A 68 11.65 -27.25 1.69
C PRO A 68 10.74 -26.15 2.26
N ALA A 69 9.67 -26.55 2.96
CA ALA A 69 8.78 -25.64 3.65
C ALA A 69 9.52 -24.75 4.66
N MET A 70 9.25 -23.43 4.66
CA MET A 70 9.90 -22.50 5.59
C MET A 70 9.71 -22.93 7.06
N GLN A 71 8.50 -23.33 7.45
CA GLN A 71 8.23 -23.86 8.79
C GLN A 71 9.08 -25.08 9.16
N GLU A 72 9.42 -25.97 8.21
CA GLU A 72 10.31 -27.10 8.48
C GLU A 72 11.77 -26.68 8.62
N VAL A 73 12.23 -25.70 7.84
CA VAL A 73 13.60 -25.15 7.94
C VAL A 73 13.82 -24.41 9.27
N TYR A 74 12.78 -23.75 9.79
CA TYR A 74 12.87 -22.85 10.94
C TYR A 74 12.33 -23.40 12.27
N GLN A 75 11.74 -24.60 12.30
CA GLN A 75 11.09 -25.17 13.50
C GLN A 75 11.93 -25.17 14.80
N ASP A 76 13.25 -25.36 14.70
CA ASP A 76 14.16 -25.33 15.86
C ASP A 76 14.71 -23.91 16.18
N TYR A 77 14.30 -22.88 15.44
CA TYR A 77 14.65 -21.47 15.67
C TYR A 77 13.45 -20.66 16.19
N PHE A 78 12.38 -20.55 15.41
CA PHE A 78 11.18 -19.76 15.71
C PHE A 78 9.98 -20.26 14.90
N HIS A 79 8.76 -19.88 15.31
CA HIS A 79 7.57 -20.14 14.51
C HIS A 79 7.60 -19.30 13.23
N VAL A 80 7.34 -19.92 12.08
CA VAL A 80 7.20 -19.23 10.80
C VAL A 80 5.72 -19.14 10.42
N GLY A 81 5.25 -17.93 10.16
CA GLY A 81 3.84 -17.63 9.92
C GLY A 81 3.59 -16.71 8.72
N ILE A 82 2.31 -16.41 8.51
CA ILE A 82 1.84 -15.49 7.47
C ILE A 82 0.91 -14.43 8.09
N PHE A 83 0.92 -13.25 7.49
CA PHE A 83 0.00 -12.16 7.76
C PHE A 83 -0.78 -11.83 6.48
N GLY A 84 -2.08 -11.58 6.62
CA GLY A 84 -2.96 -11.34 5.48
C GLY A 84 -3.30 -12.62 4.69
N ARG A 85 -4.17 -12.47 3.69
CA ARG A 85 -4.61 -13.60 2.84
C ARG A 85 -3.50 -14.00 1.87
N GLY A 86 -3.20 -15.30 1.81
CA GLY A 86 -2.43 -15.87 0.71
C GLY A 86 -3.32 -16.14 -0.51
N ASN A 87 -3.06 -15.48 -1.64
CA ASN A 87 -3.73 -15.73 -2.92
C ASN A 87 -3.28 -17.05 -3.61
N ASP A 88 -2.70 -17.96 -2.82
CA ASP A 88 -2.39 -19.36 -3.12
C ASP A 88 -2.45 -20.10 -1.76
N MET A 89 -3.46 -20.94 -1.57
CA MET A 89 -3.69 -21.63 -0.30
C MET A 89 -2.74 -22.81 -0.11
N ASP A 90 -2.50 -23.63 -1.14
CA ASP A 90 -1.63 -24.79 -1.01
C ASP A 90 -0.17 -24.36 -0.73
N ALA A 91 0.30 -23.26 -1.34
CA ALA A 91 1.59 -22.67 -1.04
C ALA A 91 1.67 -22.06 0.39
N LEU A 92 0.57 -21.47 0.89
CA LEU A 92 0.49 -20.94 2.25
C LEU A 92 0.60 -22.07 3.29
N ILE A 93 -0.29 -23.06 3.18
CA ILE A 93 -0.36 -24.20 4.11
C ILE A 93 0.91 -25.07 4.05
N TYR A 94 1.60 -25.11 2.91
CA TYR A 94 2.93 -25.73 2.83
C TYR A 94 3.99 -24.96 3.62
N ASN A 95 4.11 -23.64 3.43
CA ASN A 95 5.24 -22.88 3.97
C ASN A 95 5.09 -22.45 5.45
N TYR A 96 3.86 -22.19 5.93
CA TYR A 96 3.63 -21.47 7.19
C TYR A 96 2.86 -22.29 8.23
N GLY A 97 3.31 -22.20 9.49
CA GLY A 97 2.71 -22.86 10.66
C GLY A 97 1.78 -21.97 11.49
N SER A 98 1.61 -20.70 11.13
CA SER A 98 0.64 -19.81 11.76
C SER A 98 0.03 -18.77 10.81
N TYR A 99 -1.19 -18.30 11.15
CA TYR A 99 -1.97 -17.34 10.36
C TYR A 99 -2.42 -16.13 11.21
N THR A 100 -2.45 -14.97 10.56
CA THR A 100 -2.95 -13.70 11.13
C THR A 100 -3.93 -13.08 10.13
N PRO A 101 -5.23 -12.96 10.45
CA PRO A 101 -6.21 -12.31 9.57
C PRO A 101 -5.86 -10.83 9.39
N GLY A 102 -5.48 -10.44 8.16
CA GLY A 102 -4.89 -9.12 7.91
C GLY A 102 -5.90 -7.96 7.90
N ASN A 103 -7.20 -8.24 7.80
CA ASN A 103 -8.24 -7.21 7.90
C ASN A 103 -9.44 -7.64 8.75
N GLU A 104 -9.80 -8.92 8.72
CA GLU A 104 -11.03 -9.47 9.28
C GLU A 104 -11.15 -9.33 10.80
N MET A 105 -10.02 -9.17 11.50
CA MET A 105 -9.95 -8.97 12.96
C MET A 105 -9.73 -7.50 13.38
N LYS A 106 -9.66 -6.54 12.44
CA LYS A 106 -9.51 -5.10 12.74
C LYS A 106 -10.80 -4.50 13.34
N PRO A 107 -10.75 -3.33 14.00
CA PRO A 107 -11.89 -2.84 14.77
C PRO A 107 -13.14 -2.54 13.94
N GLU A 108 -13.01 -2.04 12.71
CA GLU A 108 -14.16 -1.84 11.80
C GLU A 108 -14.79 -3.15 11.30
N SER A 109 -13.96 -4.19 11.11
CA SER A 109 -14.44 -5.51 10.65
C SER A 109 -15.12 -6.29 11.77
N THR A 110 -14.66 -6.14 13.02
CA THR A 110 -15.17 -6.86 14.18
C THR A 110 -16.28 -6.13 14.94
N GLN A 111 -16.35 -4.80 14.88
CA GLN A 111 -17.41 -4.02 15.54
C GLN A 111 -17.74 -2.69 14.80
N PRO A 112 -18.33 -2.73 13.59
CA PRO A 112 -18.59 -1.55 12.78
C PRO A 112 -19.51 -0.52 13.48
N GLU A 113 -20.53 -0.98 14.20
CA GLU A 113 -21.45 -0.13 14.98
C GLU A 113 -21.37 -0.40 16.49
N LYS A 114 -21.61 0.64 17.30
CA LYS A 114 -21.49 0.59 18.77
C LYS A 114 -22.33 -0.53 19.39
N GLY A 115 -21.67 -1.57 19.89
CA GLY A 115 -22.31 -2.73 20.50
C GLY A 115 -22.80 -3.82 19.52
N GLN A 116 -22.52 -3.70 18.22
CA GLN A 116 -22.83 -4.72 17.21
C GLN A 116 -21.53 -5.33 16.70
N PHE A 117 -21.27 -6.59 17.08
CA PHE A 117 -20.07 -7.32 16.69
C PHE A 117 -20.34 -8.22 15.47
N THR A 118 -19.34 -8.32 14.59
CA THR A 118 -19.37 -9.06 13.32
C THR A 118 -18.14 -9.96 13.22
N PHE A 119 -18.29 -11.21 13.64
CA PHE A 119 -17.16 -12.16 13.70
C PHE A 119 -17.11 -13.13 12.51
N ASP A 120 -18.18 -13.25 11.73
CA ASP A 120 -18.31 -14.20 10.63
C ASP A 120 -17.18 -14.13 9.58
N PRO A 121 -16.63 -12.96 9.17
CA PRO A 121 -15.50 -12.91 8.23
C PRO A 121 -14.21 -13.51 8.78
N ALA A 122 -13.89 -13.23 10.05
CA ALA A 122 -12.70 -13.76 10.72
C ALA A 122 -12.85 -15.25 11.04
N GLU A 123 -14.04 -15.68 11.48
CA GLU A 123 -14.36 -17.09 11.66
C GLU A 123 -14.28 -17.88 10.35
N ALA A 124 -14.75 -17.32 9.23
CA ALA A 124 -14.64 -17.95 7.92
C ALA A 124 -13.17 -18.10 7.50
N ALA A 125 -12.36 -17.04 7.63
CA ALA A 125 -10.93 -17.08 7.30
C ALA A 125 -10.17 -18.08 8.19
N MET A 126 -10.36 -18.05 9.51
CA MET A 126 -9.74 -19.00 10.44
C MET A 126 -10.18 -20.44 10.17
N ALA A 127 -11.47 -20.69 9.90
CA ALA A 127 -11.99 -22.02 9.60
C ALA A 127 -11.50 -22.57 8.26
N GLU A 128 -11.34 -21.73 7.24
CA GLU A 128 -10.74 -22.10 5.94
C GLU A 128 -9.28 -22.55 6.11
N HIS A 129 -8.48 -21.79 6.86
CA HIS A 129 -7.09 -22.14 7.12
C HIS A 129 -6.98 -23.41 7.99
N ALA A 130 -7.77 -23.51 9.06
CA ALA A 130 -7.82 -24.68 9.95
C ALA A 130 -8.34 -25.97 9.27
N ALA A 131 -9.16 -25.86 8.23
CA ALA A 131 -9.65 -27.00 7.47
C ALA A 131 -8.55 -27.70 6.64
N HIS A 132 -7.51 -26.96 6.26
CA HIS A 132 -6.36 -27.47 5.52
C HIS A 132 -5.20 -27.87 6.45
N ASN A 133 -4.90 -27.05 7.47
CA ASN A 133 -3.94 -27.38 8.52
C ASN A 133 -4.59 -27.27 9.90
N PRO A 134 -4.99 -28.39 10.54
CA PRO A 134 -5.65 -28.37 11.85
C PRO A 134 -4.68 -28.12 13.03
N ASP A 135 -3.37 -28.14 12.79
CA ASP A 135 -2.32 -27.82 13.77
C ASP A 135 -1.80 -26.37 13.60
N LEU A 136 -2.45 -25.57 12.75
CA LEU A 136 -2.09 -24.17 12.46
C LEU A 136 -2.40 -23.26 13.65
N LEU A 137 -1.44 -22.43 14.04
CA LEU A 137 -1.58 -21.48 15.14
C LEU A 137 -2.21 -20.16 14.66
N PHE A 138 -3.07 -19.53 15.47
CA PHE A 138 -3.73 -18.27 15.13
C PHE A 138 -3.24 -17.09 15.96
N PHE A 139 -3.19 -15.92 15.32
CA PHE A 139 -2.76 -14.66 15.89
C PHE A 139 -3.81 -13.59 15.57
N GLY A 140 -4.15 -12.73 16.55
CA GLY A 140 -5.13 -11.66 16.36
C GLY A 140 -4.48 -10.33 15.97
N HIS A 141 -5.08 -9.62 15.02
CA HIS A 141 -4.65 -8.28 14.60
C HIS A 141 -5.87 -7.44 14.19
N ALA A 142 -6.20 -6.32 14.84
CA ALA A 142 -5.63 -5.75 16.06
C ALA A 142 -6.74 -5.07 16.88
N LEU A 143 -6.62 -5.03 18.21
CA LEU A 143 -7.69 -4.56 19.10
C LEU A 143 -7.85 -3.04 19.15
N ALA A 144 -6.75 -2.29 19.05
CA ALA A 144 -6.77 -0.83 19.04
C ALA A 144 -5.74 -0.29 18.06
N TRP A 145 -6.23 0.44 17.05
CA TRP A 145 -5.43 1.11 16.04
C TRP A 145 -6.01 2.51 15.78
N HIS A 146 -5.25 3.36 15.08
CA HIS A 146 -5.72 4.68 14.65
C HIS A 146 -6.41 4.61 13.26
N SER A 147 -6.08 3.61 12.45
CA SER A 147 -6.71 3.33 11.15
C SER A 147 -7.74 2.20 11.28
N GLN A 148 -8.57 2.00 10.24
CA GLN A 148 -9.60 0.95 10.13
C GLN A 148 -10.45 0.77 11.41
N THR A 149 -10.78 1.90 12.05
CA THR A 149 -11.45 1.97 13.35
C THR A 149 -12.61 2.97 13.28
N PRO A 150 -13.86 2.57 13.56
CA PRO A 150 -15.02 3.45 13.46
C PRO A 150 -14.95 4.62 14.44
N SER A 151 -15.25 5.83 13.98
CA SER A 151 -15.10 7.07 14.75
C SER A 151 -15.99 7.18 16.00
N TRP A 152 -16.98 6.30 16.15
CA TRP A 152 -17.74 6.19 17.41
C TRP A 152 -16.88 5.64 18.56
N MET A 153 -15.81 4.88 18.27
CA MET A 153 -15.02 4.17 19.28
C MET A 153 -14.27 5.12 20.21
N TRP A 154 -13.59 6.14 19.69
CA TRP A 154 -12.96 7.19 20.51
C TRP A 154 -13.94 8.32 20.89
N ASP A 155 -15.26 8.08 20.77
CA ASP A 155 -16.35 9.03 21.04
C ASP A 155 -16.16 10.40 20.35
N ALA A 156 -15.88 10.39 19.05
CA ALA A 156 -15.99 11.60 18.24
C ALA A 156 -17.45 11.84 17.81
N PRO A 157 -18.09 12.97 18.20
CA PRO A 157 -19.21 13.51 17.44
C PRO A 157 -18.79 13.66 15.97
N PRO A 158 -19.69 13.42 15.00
CA PRO A 158 -19.34 12.86 13.71
C PRO A 158 -18.26 13.65 12.97
N ALA A 159 -17.15 12.99 12.65
CA ALA A 159 -16.11 13.45 11.73
C ALA A 159 -16.55 13.41 10.25
N ARG A 160 -17.81 13.79 10.01
CA ARG A 160 -18.43 14.12 8.73
C ARG A 160 -19.37 15.32 9.02
N TYR A 161 -19.27 16.38 8.22
CA TYR A 161 -20.08 17.61 8.30
C TYR A 161 -19.75 18.62 9.44
N ASP A 162 -18.47 19.01 9.57
CA ASP A 162 -18.03 20.33 10.07
C ASP A 162 -18.54 20.80 11.45
N GLN A 163 -18.70 19.89 12.43
CA GLN A 163 -19.09 20.28 13.80
C GLN A 163 -17.93 20.11 14.81
N PRO A 164 -17.62 21.14 15.61
CA PRO A 164 -16.66 21.00 16.71
C PRO A 164 -17.27 20.21 17.86
N GLY A 165 -16.88 18.93 17.97
CA GLY A 165 -17.09 18.12 19.16
C GLY A 165 -15.91 18.24 20.14
N GLU A 166 -16.20 18.12 21.45
CA GLU A 166 -15.20 17.75 22.45
C GLU A 166 -15.31 16.23 22.66
N TYR A 167 -14.18 15.51 22.73
CA TYR A 167 -14.18 14.09 23.11
C TYR A 167 -14.62 13.94 24.57
N ASP A 168 -15.38 12.89 24.90
CA ASP A 168 -15.62 12.46 26.28
C ASP A 168 -14.67 11.28 26.63
N PRO A 169 -13.62 11.50 27.44
CA PRO A 169 -12.66 10.45 27.77
C PRO A 169 -13.28 9.29 28.56
N GLU A 170 -14.33 9.52 29.35
CA GLU A 170 -15.00 8.45 30.10
C GLU A 170 -15.78 7.53 29.14
N VAL A 171 -16.37 8.09 28.08
CA VAL A 171 -17.08 7.32 27.05
C VAL A 171 -16.10 6.63 26.10
N ALA A 172 -15.04 7.32 25.66
CA ALA A 172 -13.99 6.73 24.83
C ALA A 172 -13.28 5.56 25.54
N GLN A 173 -13.01 5.69 26.85
CA GLN A 173 -12.42 4.61 27.65
C GLN A 173 -13.38 3.42 27.73
N GLU A 174 -14.67 3.63 28.02
CA GLU A 174 -15.68 2.57 28.07
C GLU A 174 -15.89 1.88 26.71
N ASN A 175 -15.78 2.61 25.61
CA ASN A 175 -15.85 2.05 24.25
C ASN A 175 -14.66 1.11 23.96
N LEU A 176 -13.42 1.58 24.19
CA LEU A 176 -12.20 0.77 24.10
C LEU A 176 -12.33 -0.50 24.94
N ARG A 177 -12.82 -0.33 26.18
CA ARG A 177 -13.06 -1.40 27.13
C ARG A 177 -14.03 -2.45 26.59
N GLN A 178 -15.20 -2.03 26.10
CA GLN A 178 -16.21 -2.94 25.55
C GLN A 178 -15.79 -3.58 24.23
N HIS A 179 -15.00 -2.91 23.40
CA HIS A 179 -14.43 -3.51 22.19
C HIS A 179 -13.47 -4.66 22.53
N ILE A 180 -12.47 -4.39 23.38
CA ILE A 180 -11.49 -5.38 23.83
C ILE A 180 -12.17 -6.59 24.48
N GLN A 181 -13.13 -6.36 25.40
CA GLN A 181 -13.89 -7.44 26.03
C GLN A 181 -14.68 -8.30 25.03
N GLY A 182 -15.25 -7.68 23.99
CA GLY A 182 -16.05 -8.40 22.99
C GLY A 182 -15.20 -9.26 22.06
N VAL A 183 -14.10 -8.71 21.52
CA VAL A 183 -13.22 -9.43 20.58
C VAL A 183 -12.44 -10.54 21.29
N LEU A 184 -11.81 -10.25 22.44
CA LEU A 184 -11.12 -11.27 23.23
C LEU A 184 -12.09 -12.31 23.80
N GLY A 185 -13.29 -11.90 24.24
CA GLY A 185 -14.32 -12.82 24.73
C GLY A 185 -14.85 -13.81 23.69
N HIS A 186 -14.54 -13.61 22.39
CA HIS A 186 -14.95 -14.47 21.29
C HIS A 186 -13.79 -15.25 20.66
N PHE A 187 -12.59 -14.67 20.55
CA PHE A 187 -11.42 -15.32 19.92
C PHE A 187 -10.32 -15.79 20.88
N GLY A 188 -10.24 -15.26 22.10
CA GLY A 188 -9.06 -15.38 22.96
C GLY A 188 -8.69 -16.79 23.41
N ASP A 189 -9.61 -17.75 23.35
CA ASP A 189 -9.33 -19.17 23.65
C ASP A 189 -8.60 -19.91 22.51
N ARG A 190 -8.37 -19.25 21.37
CA ARG A 190 -7.80 -19.81 20.13
C ARG A 190 -6.55 -19.08 19.62
N LEU A 191 -6.03 -18.08 20.35
CA LEU A 191 -4.90 -17.25 19.91
C LEU A 191 -3.63 -17.51 20.71
N GLU A 192 -2.48 -17.59 20.03
CA GLU A 192 -1.16 -17.60 20.67
C GLU A 192 -0.75 -16.19 21.12
N ALA A 193 -1.05 -15.18 20.30
CA ALA A 193 -0.83 -13.78 20.61
C ALA A 193 -1.87 -12.88 19.93
N ILE A 194 -2.00 -11.65 20.44
CA ILE A 194 -2.81 -10.60 19.84
C ILE A 194 -2.12 -9.24 19.88
N ASP A 195 -2.22 -8.50 18.80
CA ASP A 195 -1.81 -7.10 18.70
C ASP A 195 -2.87 -6.26 19.44
N VAL A 196 -2.58 -5.91 20.70
CA VAL A 196 -3.50 -5.14 21.55
C VAL A 196 -3.52 -3.68 21.11
N VAL A 197 -2.35 -3.16 20.75
CA VAL A 197 -2.16 -1.82 20.22
C VAL A 197 -1.26 -1.91 18.98
N ASN A 198 -1.75 -1.37 17.87
CA ASN A 198 -1.01 -1.23 16.62
C ASN A 198 -0.67 0.25 16.39
N GLU A 199 0.57 0.54 15.96
CA GLU A 199 1.03 1.83 15.43
C GLU A 199 0.57 3.05 16.25
N ALA A 200 1.05 3.14 17.49
CA ALA A 200 0.75 4.26 18.37
C ALA A 200 1.74 5.44 18.23
N VAL A 201 2.87 5.26 17.53
CA VAL A 201 3.97 6.23 17.45
C VAL A 201 4.05 6.90 16.07
N GLU A 202 3.57 8.15 15.97
CA GLU A 202 3.66 9.00 14.76
C GLU A 202 5.01 9.72 14.64
N HIS A 203 5.69 10.01 15.77
CA HIS A 203 6.90 10.82 15.80
C HIS A 203 8.04 10.12 16.55
N ALA A 204 9.28 10.33 16.12
CA ALA A 204 10.46 9.79 16.78
C ALA A 204 11.13 10.86 17.68
N ASP A 205 10.60 11.12 18.88
CA ASP A 205 11.32 11.87 19.93
C ASP A 205 11.72 10.94 21.10
N PRO A 206 12.94 10.35 21.05
CA PRO A 206 13.55 9.61 22.15
C PRO A 206 13.56 10.26 23.54
N SER A 207 13.33 11.57 23.64
CA SER A 207 13.33 12.29 24.91
C SER A 207 11.96 12.38 25.58
N ASP A 208 10.87 12.19 24.83
CA ASP A 208 9.50 12.11 25.36
C ASP A 208 8.64 11.14 24.51
N TRP A 209 8.56 9.88 24.96
CA TRP A 209 7.72 8.87 24.30
C TRP A 209 6.22 9.20 24.36
N ARG A 210 5.76 10.00 25.33
CA ARG A 210 4.34 10.37 25.44
C ARG A 210 3.96 11.42 24.42
N ALA A 211 4.83 12.40 24.18
CA ALA A 211 4.67 13.38 23.10
C ALA A 211 4.72 12.71 21.71
N SER A 212 5.41 11.58 21.61
CA SER A 212 5.53 10.78 20.38
C SER A 212 4.26 9.99 19.99
N LEU A 213 3.24 9.92 20.87
CA LEU A 213 1.98 9.18 20.66
C LEU A 213 0.85 9.95 19.96
N SER A 214 1.14 11.14 19.41
CA SER A 214 0.19 11.82 18.51
C SER A 214 -0.17 10.92 17.33
N THR A 215 -1.33 11.17 16.72
CA THR A 215 -1.73 10.70 15.38
C THR A 215 -2.68 11.70 14.69
N GLY A 216 -2.83 12.91 15.24
CA GLY A 216 -3.84 13.91 14.85
C GLY A 216 -5.31 13.53 15.16
N GLN A 217 -5.65 12.25 15.12
CA GLN A 217 -7.00 11.69 15.29
C GLN A 217 -6.95 10.32 15.98
N GLY A 218 -8.00 9.95 16.73
CA GLY A 218 -8.10 8.61 17.33
C GLY A 218 -7.93 8.58 18.85
N TRP A 219 -7.32 7.50 19.35
CA TRP A 219 -7.25 7.21 20.80
C TRP A 219 -6.44 8.23 21.61
N TYR A 220 -5.29 8.70 21.13
CA TYR A 220 -4.48 9.68 21.87
C TYR A 220 -5.18 11.04 22.07
N PRO A 221 -5.83 11.65 21.05
CA PRO A 221 -6.67 12.83 21.25
C PRO A 221 -7.81 12.67 22.27
N ALA A 222 -8.39 11.46 22.39
CA ALA A 222 -9.52 11.20 23.30
C ALA A 222 -9.10 10.82 24.73
N LEU A 223 -7.98 10.10 24.90
CA LEU A 223 -7.56 9.49 26.17
C LEU A 223 -6.20 9.97 26.70
N GLY A 224 -5.44 10.74 25.92
CA GLY A 224 -4.09 11.20 26.26
C GLY A 224 -3.04 10.08 26.22
N SER A 225 -1.85 10.34 26.73
CA SER A 225 -0.67 9.45 26.65
C SER A 225 -0.84 8.06 27.24
N ASP A 226 -1.81 7.88 28.12
CA ASP A 226 -1.95 6.67 28.93
C ASP A 226 -2.87 5.64 28.24
N TRP A 227 -3.41 5.96 27.04
CA TRP A 227 -4.34 5.12 26.28
C TRP A 227 -3.79 3.72 25.96
N VAL A 228 -2.49 3.63 25.64
CA VAL A 228 -1.80 2.37 25.34
C VAL A 228 -1.86 1.45 26.57
N GLU A 229 -1.51 1.99 27.75
CA GLU A 229 -1.57 1.25 29.01
C GLU A 229 -3.01 0.83 29.37
N MET A 230 -4.01 1.67 29.11
CA MET A 230 -5.42 1.31 29.33
C MET A 230 -5.85 0.11 28.46
N ALA A 231 -5.44 0.08 27.18
CA ALA A 231 -5.73 -1.04 26.29
C ALA A 231 -5.08 -2.35 26.77
N PHE A 232 -3.81 -2.30 27.17
CA PHE A 232 -3.11 -3.47 27.70
C PHE A 232 -3.66 -3.95 29.05
N LEU A 233 -4.05 -3.05 29.95
CA LEU A 233 -4.66 -3.42 31.24
C LEU A 233 -5.99 -4.17 31.04
N GLU A 234 -6.84 -3.71 30.13
CA GLU A 234 -8.10 -4.41 29.83
C GLU A 234 -7.84 -5.76 29.15
N ALA A 235 -6.93 -5.83 28.17
CA ALA A 235 -6.59 -7.08 27.51
C ALA A 235 -6.00 -8.10 28.50
N ALA A 236 -5.19 -7.65 29.46
CA ALA A 236 -4.68 -8.47 30.54
C ALA A 236 -5.78 -8.97 31.50
N GLU A 237 -6.71 -8.12 31.91
CA GLU A 237 -7.84 -8.52 32.77
C GLU A 237 -8.65 -9.65 32.10
N VAL A 238 -8.99 -9.51 30.81
CA VAL A 238 -9.75 -10.53 30.06
C VAL A 238 -8.96 -11.83 29.88
N VAL A 239 -7.68 -11.77 29.51
CA VAL A 239 -6.85 -12.97 29.30
C VAL A 239 -6.59 -13.71 30.63
N ASP A 240 -6.27 -12.98 31.69
CA ASP A 240 -5.87 -13.56 32.96
C ASP A 240 -7.07 -14.05 33.80
N GLU A 241 -8.26 -13.43 33.71
CA GLU A 241 -9.48 -13.96 34.36
C GLU A 241 -9.95 -15.28 33.73
N ASN A 242 -9.79 -15.43 32.40
CA ASN A 242 -10.12 -16.68 31.71
C ASN A 242 -9.01 -17.74 31.81
N GLY A 243 -7.79 -17.34 32.21
CA GLY A 243 -6.64 -18.24 32.34
C GLY A 243 -6.08 -18.73 31.01
N TRP A 244 -6.17 -17.91 29.96
CA TRP A 244 -5.57 -18.17 28.66
C TRP A 244 -4.07 -17.80 28.66
N ASP A 245 -3.30 -18.35 27.72
CA ASP A 245 -1.86 -18.04 27.59
C ASP A 245 -1.54 -17.07 26.42
N VAL A 246 -2.56 -16.36 25.92
CA VAL A 246 -2.42 -15.35 24.86
C VAL A 246 -1.37 -14.31 25.24
N LYS A 247 -0.37 -14.11 24.38
CA LYS A 247 0.60 -13.02 24.50
C LYS A 247 0.01 -11.69 24.08
N LEU A 248 0.29 -10.65 24.87
CA LEU A 248 -0.13 -9.28 24.58
C LEU A 248 0.98 -8.52 23.84
N THR A 249 0.73 -8.15 22.59
CA THR A 249 1.72 -7.56 21.67
C THR A 249 1.45 -6.07 21.43
N TYR A 250 2.52 -5.26 21.42
CA TYR A 250 2.55 -3.93 20.81
C TYR A 250 3.19 -4.04 19.43
N ASN A 251 2.51 -3.66 18.36
CA ASN A 251 2.95 -3.86 16.97
C ASN A 251 3.15 -2.53 16.23
N ASP A 252 4.19 -2.40 15.41
CA ASP A 252 4.52 -1.14 14.73
C ASP A 252 5.46 -1.29 13.50
N PHE A 253 5.31 -0.42 12.50
CA PHE A 253 6.29 -0.27 11.40
C PHE A 253 7.46 0.64 11.77
N GLY A 254 8.48 0.66 10.93
CA GLY A 254 9.58 1.62 11.04
C GLY A 254 10.50 1.37 12.24
N LEU A 255 10.42 0.18 12.88
CA LEU A 255 11.31 -0.22 13.98
C LEU A 255 12.72 -0.65 13.51
N ASN A 256 13.01 -0.50 12.22
CA ASN A 256 14.38 -0.32 11.71
C ASN A 256 14.96 1.06 12.06
N ASN A 257 14.15 2.11 12.20
CA ASN A 257 14.63 3.43 12.62
C ASN A 257 15.03 3.42 14.12
N PRO A 258 16.30 3.72 14.49
CA PRO A 258 16.76 3.64 15.88
C PRO A 258 16.06 4.59 16.86
N ASP A 259 15.59 5.75 16.40
CA ASP A 259 14.91 6.72 17.25
C ASP A 259 13.43 6.33 17.49
N LYS A 260 12.72 5.80 16.47
CA LYS A 260 11.37 5.22 16.68
C LYS A 260 11.45 3.96 17.56
N ALA A 261 12.44 3.09 17.34
CA ALA A 261 12.70 1.94 18.21
C ALA A 261 13.03 2.36 19.66
N ARG A 262 13.76 3.47 19.86
CA ARG A 262 14.01 4.06 21.18
C ARG A 262 12.73 4.54 21.85
N VAL A 263 11.83 5.21 21.14
CA VAL A 263 10.51 5.63 21.67
C VAL A 263 9.73 4.42 22.17
N VAL A 264 9.58 3.38 21.33
CA VAL A 264 8.87 2.15 21.70
C VAL A 264 9.53 1.45 22.90
N TYR A 265 10.87 1.40 22.93
CA TYR A 265 11.62 0.82 24.06
C TYR A 265 11.33 1.54 25.38
N GLU A 266 11.39 2.89 25.44
CA GLU A 266 11.15 3.60 26.70
C GLU A 266 9.66 3.55 27.11
N MET A 267 8.73 3.53 26.16
CA MET A 267 7.29 3.32 26.40
C MET A 267 7.03 1.95 27.01
N VAL A 268 7.43 0.86 26.35
CA VAL A 268 7.20 -0.52 26.82
C VAL A 268 7.89 -0.74 28.17
N LYS A 269 9.09 -0.18 28.35
CA LYS A 269 9.79 -0.19 29.64
C LYS A 269 8.98 0.51 30.74
N GLU A 270 8.51 1.75 30.52
CA GLU A 270 7.79 2.49 31.56
C GLU A 270 6.40 1.90 31.86
N ILE A 271 5.70 1.34 30.86
CA ILE A 271 4.42 0.65 31.07
C ILE A 271 4.64 -0.63 31.90
N ASN A 272 5.63 -1.45 31.57
CA ASN A 272 5.94 -2.66 32.35
C ASN A 272 6.51 -2.36 33.75
N GLU A 273 7.41 -1.37 33.90
CA GLU A 273 7.94 -0.95 35.21
C GLU A 273 6.85 -0.42 36.16
N ARG A 274 5.78 0.20 35.64
CA ARG A 274 4.65 0.70 36.46
C ARG A 274 3.65 -0.39 36.84
N ASN A 275 3.61 -1.50 36.11
CA ASN A 275 2.65 -2.59 36.27
C ASN A 275 3.29 -3.92 36.73
N GLU A 276 4.50 -3.86 37.33
CA GLU A 276 5.19 -5.03 37.90
C GLU A 276 4.28 -5.80 38.88
N GLY A 277 3.93 -7.04 38.53
CA GLY A 277 3.11 -7.92 39.36
C GLY A 277 1.61 -7.62 39.37
N VAL A 278 1.10 -6.84 38.40
CA VAL A 278 -0.34 -6.75 38.12
C VAL A 278 -0.88 -8.08 37.59
N ARG A 279 -0.16 -8.70 36.65
CA ARG A 279 -0.49 -9.99 36.03
C ARG A 279 0.03 -11.19 36.83
N PRO A 280 -0.61 -12.38 36.74
CA PRO A 280 -0.19 -13.58 37.47
C PRO A 280 1.17 -14.12 37.00
N ASP A 281 1.78 -14.94 37.85
CA ASP A 281 3.04 -15.66 37.65
C ASP A 281 4.26 -14.82 37.20
N GLY A 282 4.15 -13.48 37.21
CA GLY A 282 5.20 -12.56 36.78
C GLY A 282 5.21 -12.27 35.28
N LYS A 283 4.11 -12.51 34.56
CA LYS A 283 3.93 -12.02 33.18
C LYS A 283 4.10 -10.50 33.12
N GLN A 284 4.67 -10.00 32.03
CA GLN A 284 4.68 -8.57 31.73
C GLN A 284 3.31 -8.11 31.22
N LEU A 285 3.01 -6.82 31.36
CA LEU A 285 1.77 -6.24 30.84
C LEU A 285 1.79 -6.19 29.30
N ILE A 286 2.92 -5.74 28.74
CA ILE A 286 3.27 -5.92 27.33
C ILE A 286 4.29 -7.05 27.27
N GLU A 287 3.91 -8.21 26.73
CA GLU A 287 4.77 -9.40 26.65
C GLU A 287 5.61 -9.43 25.36
N VAL A 288 5.19 -8.75 24.30
CA VAL A 288 5.83 -8.83 22.98
C VAL A 288 5.92 -7.46 22.30
N ILE A 289 7.04 -7.21 21.62
CA ILE A 289 7.16 -6.15 20.60
C ILE A 289 7.10 -6.80 19.21
N GLY A 290 6.07 -6.45 18.46
CA GLY A 290 5.91 -6.76 17.04
C GLY A 290 6.63 -5.72 16.19
N MET A 291 7.65 -6.16 15.46
CA MET A 291 8.30 -5.40 14.41
C MET A 291 7.64 -5.83 13.09
N GLN A 292 6.79 -4.99 12.49
CA GLN A 292 6.07 -5.34 11.26
C GLN A 292 7.05 -5.83 10.18
N GLY A 293 8.08 -5.03 9.90
CA GLY A 293 9.16 -5.45 9.00
C GLY A 293 8.87 -5.22 7.52
N HIS A 294 8.04 -4.23 7.19
CA HIS A 294 7.99 -3.64 5.86
C HIS A 294 9.34 -2.96 5.59
N TYR A 295 10.19 -3.63 4.81
CA TYR A 295 11.53 -3.19 4.47
C TYR A 295 11.65 -2.93 2.97
N GLY A 296 12.82 -2.47 2.53
CA GLY A 296 13.16 -2.25 1.13
C GLY A 296 14.67 -2.34 0.91
N LEU A 297 15.12 -2.27 -0.35
CA LEU A 297 16.53 -2.51 -0.72
C LEU A 297 17.54 -1.63 0.05
N ASN A 298 17.14 -0.41 0.45
CA ASN A 298 17.94 0.55 1.21
C ASN A 298 17.89 0.37 2.74
N THR A 299 17.28 -0.70 3.27
CA THR A 299 17.17 -0.91 4.72
C THR A 299 18.53 -1.26 5.32
N ASP A 300 18.99 -0.48 6.31
CA ASP A 300 20.19 -0.81 7.09
C ASP A 300 19.87 -1.93 8.09
N ILE A 301 20.38 -3.12 7.78
CA ILE A 301 20.18 -4.34 8.56
C ILE A 301 20.92 -4.27 9.92
N SER A 302 21.96 -3.43 10.03
CA SER A 302 22.68 -3.24 11.30
C SER A 302 21.90 -2.39 12.30
N ASP A 303 21.04 -1.49 11.82
CA ASP A 303 20.04 -0.81 12.67
C ASP A 303 18.90 -1.77 13.07
N VAL A 304 18.46 -2.66 12.18
CA VAL A 304 17.51 -3.75 12.53
C VAL A 304 18.09 -4.65 13.63
N GLU A 305 19.33 -5.12 13.49
CA GLU A 305 20.02 -5.89 14.54
C GLU A 305 20.19 -5.06 15.83
N GLY A 306 20.57 -3.78 15.71
CA GLY A 306 20.73 -2.85 16.83
C GLY A 306 19.44 -2.64 17.63
N ASN A 307 18.29 -2.61 16.96
CA ASN A 307 16.98 -2.45 17.60
C ASN A 307 16.48 -3.76 18.21
N ILE A 308 16.74 -4.91 17.57
CA ILE A 308 16.56 -6.23 18.20
C ILE A 308 17.41 -6.35 19.47
N GLN A 309 18.69 -5.94 19.42
CA GLN A 309 19.58 -5.88 20.59
C GLN A 309 19.05 -4.95 21.69
N LEU A 310 18.42 -3.83 21.33
CA LEU A 310 17.80 -2.89 22.27
C LEU A 310 16.59 -3.51 22.98
N PHE A 311 15.60 -3.98 22.22
CA PHE A 311 14.38 -4.59 22.77
C PHE A 311 14.73 -5.80 23.65
N ALA A 312 15.76 -6.58 23.28
CA ALA A 312 16.28 -7.69 24.07
C ALA A 312 16.87 -7.32 25.46
N THR A 313 16.98 -6.02 25.80
CA THR A 313 17.33 -5.58 27.16
C THR A 313 16.12 -5.41 28.08
N LEU A 314 14.89 -5.50 27.56
CA LEU A 314 13.66 -5.51 28.34
C LEU A 314 13.45 -6.89 29.00
N PRO A 315 13.21 -6.96 30.33
CA PRO A 315 13.18 -8.23 31.04
C PRO A 315 11.88 -8.99 30.78
N GLY A 316 11.94 -10.10 30.03
CA GLY A 316 10.76 -10.94 29.78
C GLY A 316 9.80 -10.37 28.73
N VAL A 317 10.32 -9.58 27.79
CA VAL A 317 9.63 -9.17 26.56
C VAL A 317 10.22 -9.96 25.40
N GLU A 318 9.35 -10.56 24.59
CA GLU A 318 9.71 -11.28 23.36
C GLU A 318 9.63 -10.34 22.13
N ILE A 319 10.17 -10.79 21.00
CA ILE A 319 10.11 -10.09 19.73
C ILE A 319 9.41 -11.00 18.71
N HIS A 320 8.40 -10.46 18.04
CA HIS A 320 7.86 -11.04 16.82
C HIS A 320 8.27 -10.18 15.64
N ILE A 321 8.67 -10.79 14.52
CA ILE A 321 8.58 -10.14 13.22
C ILE A 321 7.20 -10.49 12.66
N THR A 322 6.36 -9.51 12.38
CA THR A 322 4.89 -9.70 12.33
C THR A 322 4.27 -9.61 10.94
N GLU A 323 4.86 -8.85 10.01
CA GLU A 323 4.25 -8.48 8.72
C GLU A 323 5.33 -8.30 7.64
N MET A 324 6.36 -9.16 7.60
CA MET A 324 7.60 -8.82 6.88
C MET A 324 7.47 -8.90 5.35
N ASP A 325 8.01 -7.88 4.68
CA ASP A 325 8.27 -7.87 3.23
C ASP A 325 9.56 -7.08 2.93
N VAL A 326 10.12 -7.28 1.73
CA VAL A 326 11.24 -6.45 1.24
C VAL A 326 10.81 -5.84 -0.09
N GLY A 327 10.08 -4.74 -0.02
CA GLY A 327 9.51 -4.05 -1.18
C GLY A 327 10.55 -3.65 -2.23
N VAL A 328 10.25 -4.00 -3.48
CA VAL A 328 10.85 -3.42 -4.68
C VAL A 328 9.71 -2.74 -5.45
N PRO A 329 9.79 -1.42 -5.73
CA PRO A 329 8.74 -0.68 -6.42
C PRO A 329 8.33 -1.27 -7.79
N PRO A 330 7.11 -0.96 -8.28
CA PRO A 330 6.64 -1.40 -9.60
C PRO A 330 7.53 -0.97 -10.76
N GLY A 331 7.37 -1.65 -11.90
CA GLY A 331 8.18 -1.49 -13.08
C GLY A 331 8.88 -2.81 -13.41
N GLU A 332 10.16 -2.77 -13.76
CA GLU A 332 10.94 -3.97 -14.04
C GLU A 332 11.72 -4.47 -12.80
N LEU A 333 11.52 -5.74 -12.44
CA LEU A 333 12.37 -6.49 -11.53
C LEU A 333 13.62 -6.97 -12.29
N THR A 334 14.63 -6.10 -12.36
CA THR A 334 15.93 -6.41 -12.97
C THR A 334 16.69 -7.47 -12.18
N GLU A 335 17.67 -8.13 -12.82
CA GLU A 335 18.52 -9.15 -12.17
C GLU A 335 19.22 -8.60 -10.90
N GLU A 336 19.60 -7.31 -10.93
CA GLU A 336 20.16 -6.52 -9.85
C GLU A 336 19.16 -6.37 -8.68
N LYS A 337 17.95 -5.87 -8.93
CA LYS A 337 16.92 -5.72 -7.90
C LYS A 337 16.54 -7.06 -7.27
N GLU A 338 16.39 -8.12 -8.07
CA GLU A 338 16.09 -9.47 -7.57
C GLU A 338 17.24 -10.03 -6.73
N ASN A 339 18.50 -9.80 -7.15
CA ASN A 339 19.69 -10.17 -6.39
C ASN A 339 19.72 -9.48 -5.03
N ASN A 340 19.56 -8.16 -5.04
CA ASN A 340 19.66 -7.32 -3.86
C ASN A 340 18.51 -7.56 -2.87
N GLN A 341 17.31 -7.90 -3.37
CA GLN A 341 16.21 -8.42 -2.55
C GLN A 341 16.58 -9.76 -1.89
N GLY A 342 17.20 -10.69 -2.64
CA GLY A 342 17.73 -11.94 -2.10
C GLY A 342 18.80 -11.72 -1.01
N MET A 343 19.70 -10.77 -1.21
CA MET A 343 20.74 -10.38 -0.23
C MET A 343 20.11 -9.82 1.06
N GLN A 344 19.14 -8.91 0.95
CA GLN A 344 18.38 -8.36 2.09
C GLN A 344 17.70 -9.47 2.89
N TYR A 345 16.93 -10.36 2.23
CA TYR A 345 16.29 -11.49 2.89
C TYR A 345 17.30 -12.42 3.58
N ALA A 346 18.43 -12.72 2.94
CA ALA A 346 19.45 -13.62 3.50
C ALA A 346 20.13 -13.05 4.76
N GLU A 347 20.49 -11.77 4.74
CA GLU A 347 21.06 -11.08 5.91
C GLU A 347 20.04 -10.97 7.05
N LEU A 348 18.79 -10.57 6.76
CA LEU A 348 17.69 -10.51 7.75
C LEU A 348 17.44 -11.88 8.40
N PHE A 349 17.30 -12.95 7.61
CA PHE A 349 17.10 -14.30 8.17
C PHE A 349 18.34 -14.87 8.87
N ARG A 350 19.56 -14.39 8.58
CA ARG A 350 20.74 -14.67 9.41
C ARG A 350 20.61 -13.99 10.78
N VAL A 351 20.28 -12.70 10.82
CA VAL A 351 20.04 -11.95 12.06
C VAL A 351 18.95 -12.62 12.89
N PHE A 352 17.81 -13.00 12.29
CA PHE A 352 16.73 -13.64 13.05
C PHE A 352 17.15 -14.97 13.65
N ARG A 353 17.91 -15.82 12.93
CA ARG A 353 18.45 -17.10 13.46
C ARG A 353 19.39 -16.90 14.64
N ASP A 354 20.19 -15.84 14.60
CA ASP A 354 21.17 -15.52 15.64
C ASP A 354 20.53 -14.99 16.93
N TYR A 355 19.32 -14.42 16.86
CA TYR A 355 18.51 -13.92 18.00
C TYR A 355 17.29 -14.81 18.34
N ALA A 356 17.10 -15.90 17.61
CA ALA A 356 16.00 -16.84 17.75
C ALA A 356 15.93 -17.49 19.14
N ALA A 357 14.72 -17.72 19.65
CA ALA A 357 14.51 -18.31 20.96
C ALA A 357 14.86 -19.82 21.01
N GLY A 358 14.62 -20.52 19.90
CA GLY A 358 14.67 -21.98 19.79
C GLY A 358 16.06 -22.63 19.96
N PRO A 359 16.09 -23.97 20.08
CA PRO A 359 17.30 -24.73 20.40
C PRO A 359 18.40 -24.71 19.31
N ALA A 360 18.09 -24.44 18.04
CA ALA A 360 19.08 -24.38 16.96
C ALA A 360 19.90 -23.07 16.93
N ASN A 361 19.45 -22.02 17.61
CA ASN A 361 20.32 -20.88 17.87
C ASN A 361 21.49 -21.34 18.76
N THR A 362 22.73 -21.19 18.30
CA THR A 362 23.96 -21.53 19.05
C THR A 362 24.84 -20.32 19.39
N THR A 363 24.35 -19.09 19.19
CA THR A 363 25.11 -17.86 19.45
C THR A 363 25.22 -17.56 20.95
N GLY A 364 25.92 -16.47 21.27
CA GLY A 364 25.93 -15.86 22.61
C GLY A 364 24.89 -14.75 22.80
N ASN A 365 23.98 -14.56 21.83
CA ASN A 365 23.04 -13.45 21.79
C ASN A 365 21.82 -13.73 22.68
N PRO A 366 21.00 -12.70 23.00
CA PRO A 366 19.67 -12.89 23.57
C PRO A 366 18.80 -13.81 22.71
N ARG A 367 17.94 -14.58 23.39
CA ARG A 367 16.97 -15.51 22.80
C ARG A 367 15.59 -14.90 22.93
N VAL A 368 15.19 -14.12 21.92
CA VAL A 368 14.05 -13.20 22.01
C VAL A 368 13.11 -13.27 20.82
N ILE A 369 13.57 -13.68 19.63
CA ILE A 369 12.69 -13.85 18.48
C ILE A 369 11.99 -15.21 18.57
N THR A 370 10.69 -15.20 18.83
CA THR A 370 9.85 -16.40 18.96
C THR A 370 9.00 -16.68 17.72
N THR A 371 8.65 -15.64 16.95
CA THR A 371 7.87 -15.75 15.71
C THR A 371 8.44 -14.83 14.61
N VAL A 372 8.45 -15.31 13.36
CA VAL A 372 8.70 -14.53 12.15
C VAL A 372 7.58 -14.79 11.15
N LYS A 373 6.91 -13.74 10.68
CA LYS A 373 5.84 -13.82 9.68
C LYS A 373 6.16 -12.97 8.45
N LEU A 374 5.68 -13.41 7.28
CA LEU A 374 5.69 -12.61 6.06
C LEU A 374 4.32 -11.99 5.79
N ALA A 375 4.24 -10.83 5.13
CA ALA A 375 2.96 -10.18 4.77
C ALA A 375 2.34 -10.66 3.44
N GLY A 376 2.76 -11.82 2.94
CA GLY A 376 2.21 -12.43 1.74
C GLY A 376 2.98 -13.68 1.30
N VAL A 377 2.36 -14.46 0.42
CA VAL A 377 2.98 -15.67 -0.15
C VAL A 377 3.73 -15.33 -1.43
N ARG A 378 3.11 -14.56 -2.32
CA ARG A 378 3.58 -14.21 -3.66
C ARG A 378 3.30 -12.74 -3.97
N ASP A 379 4.00 -12.18 -4.95
CA ASP A 379 3.76 -10.82 -5.43
C ASP A 379 2.30 -10.69 -5.94
N VAL A 380 1.69 -9.52 -5.76
CA VAL A 380 0.25 -9.30 -6.01
C VAL A 380 -0.01 -8.12 -6.95
N THR A 381 -0.95 -8.29 -7.87
CA THR A 381 -1.41 -7.24 -8.81
C THR A 381 -2.44 -6.30 -8.19
N GLU A 382 -2.94 -6.62 -7.00
CA GLU A 382 -4.10 -5.99 -6.36
C GLU A 382 -3.87 -5.82 -4.84
N GLY A 383 -4.63 -4.92 -4.22
CA GLY A 383 -4.53 -4.63 -2.80
C GLY A 383 -3.33 -3.73 -2.43
N TRP A 384 -2.95 -3.74 -1.16
CA TRP A 384 -2.05 -2.73 -0.58
C TRP A 384 -0.59 -2.77 -1.08
N LYS A 385 -0.18 -3.87 -1.73
CA LYS A 385 1.14 -4.09 -2.37
C LYS A 385 1.02 -4.27 -3.90
N ALA A 386 -0.05 -3.78 -4.52
CA ALA A 386 -0.32 -3.93 -5.95
C ALA A 386 0.87 -3.47 -6.82
N GLY A 387 1.43 -4.40 -7.59
CA GLY A 387 2.53 -4.15 -8.53
C GLY A 387 3.92 -4.08 -7.89
N GLU A 388 4.06 -4.16 -6.56
CA GLU A 388 5.36 -4.33 -5.92
C GLU A 388 5.84 -5.77 -6.05
N TYR A 389 7.16 -5.93 -6.26
CA TYR A 389 7.82 -7.20 -6.07
C TYR A 389 8.30 -7.29 -4.63
N ALA A 390 7.43 -7.65 -3.68
CA ALA A 390 7.68 -7.58 -2.24
C ALA A 390 7.88 -8.95 -1.55
N MET A 391 7.52 -10.06 -2.21
CA MET A 391 7.35 -11.39 -1.59
C MET A 391 8.34 -12.44 -2.14
N PRO A 392 8.45 -13.64 -1.53
CA PRO A 392 9.44 -14.65 -1.94
C PRO A 392 9.16 -15.33 -3.30
N TYR A 393 7.94 -15.22 -3.82
CA TYR A 393 7.48 -15.82 -5.07
C TYR A 393 6.91 -14.75 -6.02
N ASP A 394 7.09 -14.92 -7.33
CA ASP A 394 6.58 -14.05 -8.40
C ASP A 394 5.03 -14.07 -8.51
N TYR A 395 4.46 -13.22 -9.36
CA TYR A 395 3.01 -13.12 -9.56
C TYR A 395 2.36 -14.47 -9.90
N GLU A 396 3.08 -15.38 -10.57
CA GLU A 396 2.61 -16.73 -10.94
C GLU A 396 2.97 -17.82 -9.91
N GLY A 397 3.46 -17.46 -8.73
CA GLY A 397 3.76 -18.39 -7.63
C GLY A 397 5.08 -19.17 -7.79
N ARG A 398 6.05 -18.64 -8.55
CA ARG A 398 7.38 -19.23 -8.73
C ARG A 398 8.42 -18.55 -7.85
N ALA A 399 9.35 -19.31 -7.29
CA ALA A 399 10.36 -18.80 -6.38
C ALA A 399 11.30 -17.77 -7.03
N LYS A 400 11.44 -16.60 -6.41
CA LYS A 400 12.45 -15.58 -6.71
C LYS A 400 13.75 -15.86 -5.94
N LYS A 401 14.84 -15.16 -6.23
CA LYS A 401 16.09 -15.16 -5.42
C LYS A 401 15.79 -14.85 -3.94
N ALA A 402 14.76 -14.06 -3.67
CA ALA A 402 14.18 -13.83 -2.34
C ALA A 402 13.96 -15.14 -1.54
N LEU A 403 13.28 -16.15 -2.11
CA LEU A 403 13.06 -17.44 -1.43
C LEU A 403 14.38 -18.15 -1.12
N LEU A 404 15.37 -18.06 -2.01
CA LEU A 404 16.68 -18.68 -1.80
C LEU A 404 17.46 -18.01 -0.67
N GLY A 405 17.36 -16.68 -0.56
CA GLY A 405 17.89 -15.92 0.57
C GLY A 405 17.25 -16.33 1.89
N ILE A 406 15.93 -16.55 1.91
CA ILE A 406 15.22 -17.08 3.09
C ILE A 406 15.69 -18.50 3.43
N LEU A 407 15.64 -19.45 2.50
CA LEU A 407 15.86 -20.87 2.82
C LEU A 407 17.34 -21.24 3.01
N TYR A 408 18.27 -20.48 2.44
CA TYR A 408 19.70 -20.78 2.39
C TYR A 408 20.60 -19.54 2.64
N PRO A 409 20.41 -18.80 3.76
CA PRO A 409 21.03 -17.48 3.92
C PRO A 409 22.56 -17.49 3.91
N GLU A 410 23.21 -18.51 4.50
CA GLU A 410 24.67 -18.62 4.51
C GLU A 410 25.22 -18.93 3.11
N GLU A 411 24.58 -19.85 2.39
CA GLU A 411 24.95 -20.24 1.04
C GLU A 411 24.68 -19.12 0.01
N PHE A 412 23.59 -18.36 0.18
CA PHE A 412 23.27 -17.20 -0.66
C PHE A 412 24.33 -16.12 -0.53
N LEU A 413 24.64 -15.69 0.70
CA LEU A 413 25.66 -14.67 1.01
C LEU A 413 27.10 -15.14 0.75
N ALA A 414 27.32 -16.45 0.56
CA ALA A 414 28.60 -17.01 0.12
C ALA A 414 28.73 -17.15 -1.41
N THR A 415 27.67 -16.86 -2.18
CA THR A 415 27.62 -17.04 -3.64
C THR A 415 27.17 -15.80 -4.42
N HIS A 416 26.52 -14.85 -3.77
CA HIS A 416 26.09 -13.57 -4.33
C HIS A 416 26.75 -12.42 -3.59
N ASP A 417 27.15 -11.39 -4.33
CA ASP A 417 27.57 -10.09 -3.80
C ASP A 417 26.42 -9.08 -3.98
N TRP A 418 26.46 -7.94 -3.28
CA TRP A 418 25.58 -6.82 -3.58
C TRP A 418 25.90 -6.26 -4.97
N MET A 419 24.88 -6.07 -5.79
CA MET A 419 25.01 -5.43 -7.10
C MET A 419 24.75 -3.93 -6.93
N GLU A 420 25.79 -3.11 -7.07
CA GLU A 420 25.60 -1.65 -7.05
C GLU A 420 24.66 -1.24 -8.19
N PRO A 421 23.65 -0.38 -7.94
CA PRO A 421 22.72 0.06 -8.98
C PRO A 421 23.43 0.67 -10.19
N GLU A 422 22.89 0.47 -11.39
CA GLU A 422 23.31 1.26 -12.55
C GLU A 422 22.85 2.72 -12.39
N HIS A 423 23.69 3.53 -11.71
CA HIS A 423 23.41 4.95 -11.42
C HIS A 423 23.11 5.73 -12.71
N GLN A 424 21.83 6.04 -12.92
CA GLN A 424 21.41 7.10 -13.85
C GLN A 424 21.40 8.49 -13.19
N ASP A 425 21.55 8.54 -11.86
CA ASP A 425 21.21 9.72 -11.04
C ASP A 425 22.39 10.48 -10.39
N ASP A 426 23.51 9.82 -10.08
CA ASP A 426 24.63 10.47 -9.37
C ASP A 426 25.37 11.55 -10.21
N ASP A 427 25.15 11.54 -11.53
CA ASP A 427 25.67 12.53 -12.50
C ASP A 427 24.63 13.61 -12.88
N GLN A 428 23.46 13.70 -12.22
CA GLN A 428 22.47 14.75 -12.50
C GLN A 428 23.01 16.16 -12.17
N GLU A 429 23.19 17.02 -13.18
CA GLU A 429 23.65 18.39 -12.99
C GLU A 429 22.58 19.23 -12.25
N PRO A 430 22.93 19.89 -11.12
CA PRO A 430 21.95 20.56 -10.27
C PRO A 430 21.23 21.70 -11.01
N VAL A 431 19.93 21.81 -10.78
CA VAL A 431 19.10 22.89 -11.32
C VAL A 431 19.17 24.09 -10.35
N PRO A 432 19.61 25.28 -10.81
CA PRO A 432 19.69 26.48 -9.97
C PRO A 432 18.38 26.76 -9.21
N GLY A 433 18.50 27.06 -7.91
CA GLY A 433 17.34 27.37 -7.05
C GLY A 433 16.30 26.26 -6.87
N VAL A 434 16.56 25.02 -7.32
CA VAL A 434 15.70 23.85 -7.08
C VAL A 434 16.45 22.84 -6.23
N HIS A 435 15.81 22.38 -5.16
CA HIS A 435 16.37 21.39 -4.24
C HIS A 435 15.36 20.29 -3.99
N VAL A 436 15.71 19.05 -4.33
CA VAL A 436 14.89 17.85 -4.09
C VAL A 436 15.62 16.96 -3.09
N TYR A 437 14.84 16.34 -2.20
CA TYR A 437 15.28 15.52 -1.08
C TYR A 437 14.52 14.19 -1.12
N HIS A 438 15.19 13.10 -0.78
CA HIS A 438 14.64 11.74 -0.80
C HIS A 438 15.02 11.01 0.50
N ALA A 439 14.04 10.72 1.35
CA ALA A 439 14.27 9.98 2.60
C ALA A 439 14.91 8.60 2.33
N GLU A 440 14.51 7.97 1.23
CA GLU A 440 15.07 6.72 0.70
C GLU A 440 16.57 6.79 0.32
N ARG A 441 17.11 7.99 0.04
CA ARG A 441 18.53 8.25 -0.27
C ARG A 441 19.32 8.74 0.97
N GLY A 442 18.69 8.75 2.15
CA GLY A 442 19.31 9.17 3.41
C GLY A 442 19.09 10.65 3.80
N ASP A 443 18.26 11.39 3.08
CA ASP A 443 17.80 12.71 3.55
C ASP A 443 16.87 12.57 4.77
N GLY A 444 16.74 13.65 5.55
CA GLY A 444 15.84 13.67 6.71
C GLY A 444 14.33 13.71 6.38
N TYR A 445 13.96 13.81 5.10
CA TYR A 445 12.58 13.81 4.58
C TYR A 445 12.59 13.66 3.05
N THR A 446 11.48 13.25 2.44
CA THR A 446 11.25 13.45 0.99
C THR A 446 10.52 14.77 0.76
N GLY A 447 10.94 15.54 -0.24
CA GLY A 447 10.23 16.74 -0.71
C GLY A 447 11.08 17.62 -1.62
N ALA A 448 10.53 18.74 -2.08
CA ALA A 448 11.28 19.70 -2.90
C ALA A 448 11.04 21.16 -2.51
N ASN A 449 11.97 22.05 -2.86
CA ASN A 449 11.90 23.50 -2.72
C ASN A 449 12.22 24.17 -4.06
N ILE A 450 11.49 25.22 -4.42
CA ILE A 450 11.70 26.04 -5.61
C ILE A 450 11.85 27.51 -5.16
N ILE A 451 13.02 28.12 -5.40
CA ILE A 451 13.33 29.49 -4.98
C ILE A 451 13.05 30.47 -6.11
N LEU A 452 12.25 31.50 -5.86
CA LEU A 452 11.80 32.48 -6.85
C LEU A 452 12.32 33.89 -6.56
N GLY A 453 12.60 34.66 -7.59
CA GLY A 453 12.90 36.10 -7.52
C GLY A 453 14.22 36.49 -8.16
N ASN A 454 14.86 37.54 -7.65
CA ASN A 454 16.10 38.12 -8.21
C ASN A 454 17.27 38.25 -7.21
N ASP A 455 17.07 37.83 -5.97
CA ASP A 455 18.12 37.77 -4.95
C ASP A 455 17.69 36.77 -3.85
N ALA A 456 18.23 35.56 -3.88
CA ALA A 456 17.94 34.53 -2.88
C ALA A 456 18.36 34.96 -1.46
N SER A 457 19.27 35.93 -1.30
CA SER A 457 19.65 36.46 0.01
C SER A 457 18.58 37.36 0.65
N GLN A 458 17.52 37.74 -0.09
CA GLN A 458 16.29 38.29 0.50
C GLN A 458 15.43 37.22 1.18
N TRP A 459 15.70 35.93 0.93
CA TRP A 459 15.09 34.79 1.62
C TRP A 459 16.12 34.11 2.53
N PRO A 460 16.41 34.67 3.74
CA PRO A 460 17.54 34.30 4.60
C PRO A 460 17.43 32.91 5.24
N TRP A 461 16.49 32.09 4.77
CA TRP A 461 16.05 30.79 5.30
C TRP A 461 16.04 29.68 4.23
N SER A 462 16.46 29.95 3.00
CA SER A 462 16.57 28.91 1.96
C SER A 462 17.73 27.95 2.29
N THR A 463 17.63 26.68 1.89
CA THR A 463 18.67 25.67 2.11
C THR A 463 19.91 25.84 1.21
N ALA A 464 19.94 26.85 0.35
CA ALA A 464 21.13 27.23 -0.40
C ALA A 464 22.19 27.92 0.50
N GLY A 465 23.47 27.69 0.21
CA GLY A 465 24.59 28.20 1.00
C GLY A 465 24.95 29.68 0.76
N GLU A 466 26.22 30.04 0.91
CA GLU A 466 26.72 31.42 0.76
C GLU A 466 26.53 32.01 -0.67
N ASP A 467 26.15 31.19 -1.65
CA ASP A 467 26.08 31.50 -3.09
C ASP A 467 24.65 31.46 -3.68
N GLY A 468 23.60 31.53 -2.84
CA GLY A 468 22.20 31.21 -3.20
C GLY A 468 21.66 31.68 -4.57
N GLU A 469 21.20 30.72 -5.36
CA GLU A 469 20.63 30.90 -6.71
C GLU A 469 19.09 30.80 -6.71
N VAL A 470 18.46 31.26 -7.79
CA VAL A 470 17.00 31.25 -8.01
C VAL A 470 16.67 30.37 -9.22
N ALA A 471 15.49 29.74 -9.20
CA ALA A 471 15.01 28.91 -10.30
C ALA A 471 14.48 29.76 -11.47
N PHE A 472 13.73 30.83 -11.17
CA PHE A 472 13.37 31.88 -12.14
C PHE A 472 12.96 33.20 -11.44
N GLU A 473 12.98 34.30 -12.20
CA GLU A 473 12.39 35.58 -11.80
C GLU A 473 10.95 35.66 -12.35
N PRO A 474 9.90 35.65 -11.50
CA PRO A 474 8.51 35.69 -11.95
C PRO A 474 8.07 37.09 -12.44
N GLU A 475 7.12 37.11 -13.37
CA GLU A 475 6.50 38.32 -13.92
C GLU A 475 5.19 38.67 -13.17
N PRO A 476 4.95 39.94 -12.77
CA PRO A 476 3.72 40.32 -12.08
C PRO A 476 2.47 40.11 -12.95
N GLY A 477 1.54 39.30 -12.46
CA GLY A 477 0.29 38.97 -13.13
C GLY A 477 0.38 37.85 -14.18
N ALA A 478 1.53 37.20 -14.35
CA ALA A 478 1.67 36.02 -15.21
C ALA A 478 1.17 34.74 -14.51
N THR A 479 0.74 33.75 -15.29
CA THR A 479 0.30 32.44 -14.82
C THR A 479 1.38 31.40 -15.04
N TYR A 480 1.59 30.54 -14.04
CA TYR A 480 2.62 29.50 -14.04
C TYR A 480 2.02 28.14 -13.75
N ARG A 481 2.38 27.13 -14.56
CA ARG A 481 2.07 25.71 -14.30
C ARG A 481 3.25 25.06 -13.61
N LEU A 482 3.08 24.67 -12.34
CA LEU A 482 3.94 23.71 -11.66
C LEU A 482 3.36 22.31 -11.86
N THR A 483 4.14 21.39 -12.43
CA THR A 483 3.81 19.97 -12.52
C THR A 483 4.81 19.18 -11.68
N VAL A 484 4.31 18.32 -10.79
CA VAL A 484 5.14 17.41 -9.98
C VAL A 484 4.78 15.98 -10.33
N ASN A 485 5.71 15.25 -10.95
CA ASN A 485 5.55 13.82 -11.15
C ASN A 485 5.96 13.07 -9.89
N TYR A 486 5.05 12.27 -9.35
CA TYR A 486 5.08 11.80 -7.98
C TYR A 486 4.66 10.33 -7.90
N THR A 487 5.40 9.54 -7.11
CA THR A 487 5.03 8.16 -6.74
C THR A 487 4.92 8.07 -5.21
N PRO A 488 3.73 7.83 -4.64
CA PRO A 488 3.53 7.59 -3.21
C PRO A 488 4.03 6.19 -2.83
N SER A 489 4.68 6.04 -1.68
CA SER A 489 5.17 4.74 -1.17
C SER A 489 4.79 4.50 0.29
N GLY A 490 3.64 5.04 0.70
CA GLY A 490 3.11 5.01 2.07
C GLY A 490 2.37 6.29 2.45
N THR A 491 2.63 7.40 1.76
CA THR A 491 1.87 8.66 1.86
C THR A 491 1.14 8.89 0.54
N THR A 492 -0.20 8.88 0.50
CA THR A 492 -1.02 9.05 -0.72
C THR A 492 -1.53 10.49 -0.91
N SER A 493 -0.74 11.49 -0.53
CA SER A 493 -1.14 12.90 -0.60
C SER A 493 0.04 13.86 -0.64
N LEU A 494 -0.10 14.97 -1.38
CA LEU A 494 0.95 15.95 -1.62
C LEU A 494 0.45 17.38 -1.41
N ARG A 495 1.32 18.24 -0.88
CA ARG A 495 1.05 19.63 -0.52
C ARG A 495 2.05 20.55 -1.21
N VAL A 496 1.54 21.51 -1.97
CA VAL A 496 2.29 22.62 -2.57
C VAL A 496 1.99 23.87 -1.76
N ARG A 497 3.02 24.53 -1.19
CA ARG A 497 2.80 25.71 -0.32
C ARG A 497 3.95 26.71 -0.32
N TRP A 498 3.64 27.98 -0.08
CA TRP A 498 4.64 29.00 0.26
C TRP A 498 5.23 28.75 1.67
N VAL A 499 6.55 28.82 1.81
CA VAL A 499 7.26 28.72 3.11
C VAL A 499 7.79 30.09 3.55
N ARG A 500 7.66 30.38 4.85
CA ARG A 500 7.87 31.72 5.45
C ARG A 500 8.98 31.78 6.51
N ASP A 501 9.62 30.66 6.82
CA ASP A 501 10.69 30.54 7.83
C ASP A 501 11.69 29.41 7.49
N GLU A 502 12.64 29.15 8.38
CA GLU A 502 13.75 28.19 8.26
C GLU A 502 13.40 26.77 8.76
N SER A 503 12.12 26.49 9.05
CA SER A 503 11.70 25.10 9.23
C SER A 503 11.75 24.38 7.87
N ASN A 504 12.18 23.12 7.84
CA ASN A 504 12.21 22.30 6.61
C ASN A 504 10.80 21.95 6.06
N GLY A 505 9.75 22.66 6.49
CA GLY A 505 8.36 22.45 6.08
C GLY A 505 7.50 21.66 7.06
N GLY A 506 8.02 21.34 8.24
CA GLY A 506 7.30 20.63 9.31
C GLY A 506 5.93 21.27 9.61
N TYR A 507 4.90 20.44 9.71
CA TYR A 507 3.51 20.89 9.71
C TYR A 507 3.10 21.41 11.08
N THR A 508 2.80 22.71 11.20
CA THR A 508 2.18 23.24 12.43
C THR A 508 0.67 23.07 12.35
N SER A 509 -0.01 23.02 13.50
CA SER A 509 -1.47 23.03 13.56
C SER A 509 -2.10 24.31 12.97
N ALA A 510 -1.31 25.35 12.69
CA ALA A 510 -1.74 26.58 12.02
C ALA A 510 -1.65 26.47 10.48
N ASP A 511 -0.63 25.79 9.94
CA ASP A 511 -0.63 25.33 8.54
C ASP A 511 -1.82 24.38 8.30
N GLY A 512 -2.12 23.57 9.32
CA GLY A 512 -3.34 22.78 9.55
C GLY A 512 -4.59 23.26 8.80
N ALA A 513 -5.12 24.41 9.24
CA ALA A 513 -6.36 24.94 8.68
C ALA A 513 -6.18 25.46 7.24
N VAL A 514 -5.11 26.24 6.99
CA VAL A 514 -4.92 26.98 5.74
C VAL A 514 -4.71 26.06 4.54
N VAL A 515 -4.11 24.88 4.73
CA VAL A 515 -3.89 23.90 3.65
C VAL A 515 -5.13 23.01 3.44
N ASN A 516 -5.92 22.76 4.47
CA ASN A 516 -7.16 21.97 4.37
C ASN A 516 -8.31 22.72 3.65
N ASP A 517 -8.23 24.04 3.48
CA ASP A 517 -9.22 24.83 2.73
C ASP A 517 -9.09 24.68 1.19
N TYR A 518 -7.99 24.08 0.68
CA TYR A 518 -7.67 23.99 -0.76
C TYR A 518 -7.33 22.54 -1.18
N GLN A 519 -8.32 21.66 -1.08
CA GLN A 519 -8.20 20.23 -1.40
C GLN A 519 -8.44 19.96 -2.89
N TYR A 520 -7.72 18.98 -3.45
CA TYR A 520 -7.79 18.59 -4.87
C TYR A 520 -7.65 17.07 -5.07
N GLY A 521 -8.26 16.56 -6.14
CA GLY A 521 -8.02 15.23 -6.71
C GLY A 521 -6.72 15.18 -7.52
N ALA A 522 -6.20 13.96 -7.75
CA ALA A 522 -4.98 13.73 -8.54
C ALA A 522 -5.13 14.08 -10.04
N ASP A 523 -6.36 14.15 -10.51
CA ASP A 523 -6.81 14.52 -11.85
C ASP A 523 -7.23 16.01 -11.97
N GLU A 524 -7.29 16.74 -10.86
CA GLU A 524 -7.66 18.15 -10.83
C GLU A 524 -6.44 19.08 -10.98
N VAL A 525 -6.61 20.18 -11.73
CA VAL A 525 -5.62 21.27 -11.78
C VAL A 525 -5.87 22.24 -10.63
N ALA A 526 -4.95 22.28 -9.67
CA ALA A 526 -5.02 23.22 -8.56
C ALA A 526 -4.81 24.66 -9.04
N THR A 527 -5.70 25.59 -8.65
CA THR A 527 -5.69 26.97 -9.19
C THR A 527 -5.03 28.01 -8.27
N HIS A 528 -4.54 27.57 -7.10
CA HIS A 528 -4.07 28.43 -6.00
C HIS A 528 -2.89 27.75 -5.28
N ILE A 529 -2.09 28.54 -4.55
CA ILE A 529 -1.11 28.04 -3.58
C ILE A 529 -1.43 28.62 -2.19
N PRO A 530 -1.75 27.80 -1.18
CA PRO A 530 -1.51 26.37 -1.11
C PRO A 530 -2.48 25.50 -1.93
N ALA A 531 -2.02 24.30 -2.27
CA ALA A 531 -2.82 23.21 -2.83
C ALA A 531 -2.54 21.92 -2.04
N TYR A 532 -3.58 21.13 -1.80
CA TYR A 532 -3.50 19.85 -1.09
C TYR A 532 -4.15 18.74 -1.91
N PHE A 533 -3.35 18.05 -2.71
CA PHE A 533 -3.74 16.84 -3.40
C PHE A 533 -3.92 15.73 -2.35
N ASN A 534 -5.15 15.26 -2.16
CA ASN A 534 -5.49 14.34 -1.07
C ASN A 534 -6.48 13.22 -1.44
N SER A 535 -6.83 13.09 -2.72
CA SER A 535 -7.69 12.04 -3.26
C SER A 535 -7.23 11.63 -4.67
N GLY A 536 -7.75 10.52 -5.20
CA GLY A 536 -7.34 9.96 -6.50
C GLY A 536 -6.00 9.21 -6.52
N MET A 537 -5.18 9.32 -5.46
CA MET A 537 -3.91 8.62 -5.32
C MET A 537 -4.04 7.31 -4.52
N VAL A 538 -3.46 6.23 -5.06
CA VAL A 538 -3.16 4.98 -4.33
C VAL A 538 -1.64 4.80 -4.26
N ASN A 539 -1.15 4.04 -3.27
CA ASN A 539 0.28 3.73 -3.16
C ASN A 539 0.81 3.10 -4.46
N MET A 540 2.04 3.47 -4.80
CA MET A 540 2.83 3.03 -5.97
C MET A 540 2.28 3.39 -7.36
N GLY A 541 1.13 4.06 -7.47
CA GLY A 541 0.71 4.72 -8.71
C GLY A 541 1.58 5.95 -9.03
N THR A 542 1.71 6.35 -10.29
CA THR A 542 2.49 7.55 -10.66
C THR A 542 1.58 8.64 -11.20
N TYR A 543 1.72 9.86 -10.66
CA TYR A 543 0.78 10.97 -10.86
C TYR A 543 1.52 12.25 -11.26
N ASP A 544 1.01 12.97 -12.26
CA ASP A 544 1.41 14.35 -12.56
C ASP A 544 0.46 15.31 -11.84
N LEU A 545 0.87 15.81 -10.68
CA LEU A 545 0.06 16.72 -9.87
C LEU A 545 0.31 18.16 -10.33
N VAL A 546 -0.73 18.83 -10.84
CA VAL A 546 -0.63 20.09 -11.58
C VAL A 546 -1.22 21.26 -10.80
N THR A 547 -0.44 22.32 -10.61
CA THR A 547 -0.89 23.60 -10.03
C THR A 547 -0.67 24.73 -11.04
N GLU A 548 -1.75 25.35 -11.52
CA GLU A 548 -1.71 26.58 -12.34
C GLU A 548 -2.04 27.80 -11.48
N VAL A 549 -1.06 28.67 -11.24
CA VAL A 549 -1.20 29.82 -10.33
C VAL A 549 -0.84 31.14 -11.01
N THR A 550 -1.70 32.15 -10.86
CA THR A 550 -1.44 33.51 -11.36
C THR A 550 -0.81 34.36 -10.26
N LEU A 551 0.38 34.89 -10.49
CA LEU A 551 1.12 35.70 -9.51
C LEU A 551 0.67 37.17 -9.55
N ASP A 552 -0.59 37.40 -9.21
CA ASP A 552 -1.27 38.70 -9.30
C ASP A 552 -0.91 39.71 -8.18
N GLY A 553 -0.26 39.24 -7.11
CA GLY A 553 0.16 40.04 -5.97
C GLY A 553 -0.53 39.71 -4.65
N ASP A 554 -1.42 38.70 -4.57
CA ASP A 554 -1.96 38.23 -3.28
C ASP A 554 -0.96 37.38 -2.47
N GLN A 555 0.08 36.88 -3.15
CA GLN A 555 1.09 35.97 -2.62
C GLN A 555 2.18 36.74 -1.84
N PRO A 556 3.04 36.05 -1.04
CA PRO A 556 4.13 36.71 -0.31
C PRO A 556 5.05 37.54 -1.23
N ALA A 557 5.49 38.70 -0.74
CA ALA A 557 6.32 39.66 -1.48
C ALA A 557 5.76 40.03 -2.87
N ASP A 558 4.44 40.25 -2.94
CA ASP A 558 3.67 40.58 -4.14
C ASP A 558 3.83 39.52 -5.26
N GLY A 559 4.09 38.25 -4.89
CA GLY A 559 4.35 37.14 -5.80
C GLY A 559 5.76 37.10 -6.41
N LEU A 560 6.60 38.11 -6.15
CA LEU A 560 7.86 38.30 -6.88
C LEU A 560 9.10 37.67 -6.26
N ILE A 561 9.05 37.27 -4.98
CA ILE A 561 10.15 36.61 -4.28
C ILE A 561 9.58 35.58 -3.29
N GLY A 562 10.10 34.35 -3.28
CA GLY A 562 9.68 33.37 -2.28
C GLY A 562 10.27 31.97 -2.42
N ASN A 563 9.74 31.04 -1.63
CA ASN A 563 10.06 29.61 -1.68
C ASN A 563 8.75 28.82 -1.76
N ILE A 564 8.55 28.07 -2.84
CA ILE A 564 7.46 27.08 -2.99
C ILE A 564 8.00 25.72 -2.57
N ALA A 565 7.40 25.14 -1.54
CA ALA A 565 7.74 23.82 -1.01
C ALA A 565 6.70 22.77 -1.42
N ILE A 566 7.20 21.62 -1.81
CA ILE A 566 6.47 20.38 -2.10
C ILE A 566 6.74 19.40 -0.95
N ARG A 567 5.69 18.93 -0.26
CA ARG A 567 5.78 18.00 0.88
C ARG A 567 4.66 16.95 0.82
N GLY A 568 4.83 15.83 1.51
CA GLY A 568 3.73 14.89 1.77
C GLY A 568 2.58 15.52 2.58
N GLY A 569 1.44 14.85 2.63
CA GLY A 569 0.26 15.26 3.38
C GLY A 569 0.42 15.17 4.90
N GLY A 570 -0.37 14.31 5.54
CA GLY A 570 -0.34 14.10 7.00
C GLY A 570 0.95 13.42 7.47
N GLY A 571 1.99 14.20 7.78
CA GLY A 571 3.22 13.77 8.47
C GLY A 571 4.20 12.90 7.67
N GLY A 572 3.73 12.08 6.74
CA GLY A 572 4.53 11.08 6.04
C GLY A 572 5.54 11.64 5.01
N SER A 573 6.70 10.98 4.94
CA SER A 573 7.74 11.17 3.92
C SER A 573 7.88 9.98 2.97
N ALA A 574 6.96 9.02 3.02
CA ALA A 574 7.00 7.80 2.23
C ALA A 574 6.43 8.05 0.82
N TYR A 575 7.26 8.65 -0.03
CA TYR A 575 7.04 8.88 -1.45
C TYR A 575 8.38 9.20 -2.15
N THR A 576 8.34 9.31 -3.48
CA THR A 576 9.42 9.70 -4.38
C THR A 576 8.91 10.81 -5.31
N ILE A 577 9.74 11.83 -5.58
CA ILE A 577 9.49 12.80 -6.66
C ILE A 577 10.32 12.36 -7.86
N ASN A 578 9.67 12.06 -8.98
CA ASN A 578 10.33 11.52 -10.18
C ASN A 578 10.75 12.64 -11.15
N SER A 579 9.93 13.70 -11.23
CA SER A 579 10.30 14.94 -11.92
C SER A 579 9.49 16.14 -11.42
N LEU A 580 9.97 17.34 -11.72
CA LEU A 580 9.37 18.62 -11.37
C LEU A 580 9.57 19.56 -12.56
N ARG A 581 8.48 20.15 -13.06
CA ARG A 581 8.52 21.16 -14.13
C ARG A 581 7.82 22.44 -13.70
N VAL A 582 8.36 23.57 -14.13
CA VAL A 582 7.63 24.85 -14.09
C VAL A 582 7.61 25.46 -15.47
N GLU A 583 6.41 25.75 -15.95
CA GLU A 583 6.15 26.47 -17.18
C GLU A 583 5.52 27.83 -16.89
N LYS A 584 5.87 28.86 -17.65
CA LYS A 584 5.06 30.08 -17.79
C LYS A 584 3.98 29.81 -18.85
N LEU A 585 2.75 30.21 -18.61
CA LEU A 585 1.65 30.10 -19.57
C LEU A 585 1.46 31.43 -20.32
N GLU A 586 1.31 31.36 -21.64
CA GLU A 586 1.20 32.53 -22.52
C GLU A 586 -0.26 32.73 -23.01
N GLU A 587 -0.63 33.98 -23.34
CA GLU A 587 -2.03 34.35 -23.68
C GLU A 587 -2.61 33.64 -24.92
N ASP A 588 -1.77 33.01 -25.75
CA ASP A 588 -2.19 32.26 -26.95
C ASP A 588 -2.40 30.75 -26.71
N GLY A 589 -2.19 30.27 -25.47
CA GLY A 589 -2.28 28.87 -25.09
C GLY A 589 -0.97 28.09 -25.23
N GLY A 590 0.14 28.75 -25.58
CA GLY A 590 1.48 28.19 -25.47
C GLY A 590 2.03 28.18 -24.03
N SER A 591 3.19 27.57 -23.86
CA SER A 591 3.95 27.57 -22.61
C SER A 591 5.46 27.72 -22.84
N GLU A 592 6.16 28.36 -21.90
CA GLU A 592 7.63 28.46 -21.85
C GLU A 592 8.14 27.65 -20.64
N LEU A 593 8.93 26.60 -20.89
CA LEU A 593 9.53 25.78 -19.84
C LEU A 593 10.67 26.55 -19.15
N LEU A 594 10.48 26.92 -17.88
CA LEU A 594 11.46 27.64 -17.07
C LEU A 594 12.30 26.72 -16.19
N VAL A 595 11.70 25.61 -15.72
CA VAL A 595 12.34 24.64 -14.83
C VAL A 595 12.03 23.23 -15.32
N SER A 596 13.05 22.38 -15.40
CA SER A 596 12.91 20.91 -15.44
C SER A 596 13.94 20.30 -14.50
N TRP A 597 13.46 19.52 -13.53
CA TRP A 597 14.27 18.61 -12.73
C TRP A 597 13.73 17.18 -12.89
N PRO A 598 14.58 16.16 -13.16
CA PRO A 598 15.96 16.31 -13.63
C PRO A 598 16.06 17.21 -14.86
N GLN A 599 17.25 17.77 -15.12
CA GLN A 599 17.45 18.46 -16.39
C GLN A 599 17.17 17.49 -17.54
N ALA A 600 16.41 17.96 -18.53
CA ALA A 600 16.22 17.19 -19.75
C ALA A 600 17.58 17.06 -20.44
N THR A 601 18.15 15.86 -20.43
CA THR A 601 19.30 15.54 -21.27
C THR A 601 18.86 15.73 -22.72
N ASP A 602 19.57 16.61 -23.43
CA ASP A 602 19.31 16.90 -24.85
C ASP A 602 19.39 15.56 -25.61
N PRO A 603 18.28 15.08 -26.22
CA PRO A 603 18.21 13.72 -26.75
C PRO A 603 19.29 13.54 -27.81
N ALA A 604 20.25 12.64 -27.51
CA ALA A 604 21.56 12.60 -28.14
C ALA A 604 21.52 12.86 -29.66
N ASP A 605 22.17 13.95 -30.08
CA ASP A 605 22.19 14.48 -31.45
C ASP A 605 22.29 13.33 -32.47
N PRO A 606 21.23 13.05 -33.26
CA PRO A 606 21.13 11.82 -34.03
C PRO A 606 22.17 11.82 -35.15
N GLU A 607 23.27 11.08 -34.91
CA GLU A 607 24.57 11.18 -35.58
C GLU A 607 24.50 11.72 -37.02
N ASP A 608 25.04 12.94 -37.24
CA ASP A 608 25.08 13.57 -38.55
C ASP A 608 25.66 12.61 -39.61
N PRO A 609 24.86 12.16 -40.60
CA PRO A 609 25.27 11.13 -41.56
C PRO A 609 26.20 11.70 -42.66
N SER A 610 27.08 12.65 -42.33
CA SER A 610 27.94 13.39 -43.27
C SER A 610 29.44 13.04 -43.21
N GLU A 611 29.93 12.35 -42.18
CA GLU A 611 31.31 11.82 -42.15
C GLU A 611 31.44 10.51 -42.96
N SER A 612 31.74 10.65 -44.27
CA SER A 612 31.92 9.51 -45.19
C SER A 612 33.30 8.85 -45.07
N PRO A 613 33.39 7.51 -44.84
CA PRO A 613 34.65 6.77 -44.93
C PRO A 613 35.00 6.42 -46.39
N ASP A 614 36.00 7.12 -46.95
CA ASP A 614 36.62 6.81 -48.27
C ASP A 614 37.52 5.54 -48.15
N PRO A 615 37.76 4.73 -49.21
CA PRO A 615 37.25 3.35 -49.15
C PRO A 615 38.27 2.27 -49.53
N THR A 616 38.30 1.14 -48.81
CA THR A 616 38.96 -0.09 -49.30
C THR A 616 38.40 -1.36 -48.65
N GLU A 617 37.52 -2.09 -49.36
CA GLU A 617 37.75 -3.45 -49.92
C GLU A 617 36.48 -3.94 -50.64
N GLU A 618 36.63 -4.82 -51.64
CA GLU A 618 35.51 -5.34 -52.44
C GLU A 618 34.82 -6.55 -51.76
N PRO A 619 33.48 -6.65 -51.81
CA PRO A 619 32.79 -7.92 -51.85
C PRO A 619 32.04 -8.17 -53.17
N THR A 620 32.04 -9.42 -53.60
CA THR A 620 31.51 -9.92 -54.88
C THR A 620 29.98 -9.93 -55.01
N GLU A 621 29.51 -9.96 -56.26
CA GLU A 621 28.10 -10.09 -56.69
C GLU A 621 27.27 -11.18 -55.96
N PRO A 622 25.93 -11.00 -55.96
CA PRO A 622 25.09 -12.05 -56.54
C PRO A 622 24.15 -11.58 -57.68
N THR A 623 23.88 -12.48 -58.63
CA THR A 623 22.99 -12.28 -59.81
C THR A 623 21.51 -12.60 -59.47
N PRO A 624 20.50 -11.89 -60.04
CA PRO A 624 19.10 -11.93 -59.57
C PRO A 624 18.15 -12.89 -60.33
N THR A 625 16.98 -13.17 -59.74
CA THR A 625 15.77 -13.82 -60.33
C THR A 625 14.59 -13.70 -59.35
N ALA A 626 13.31 -13.46 -59.70
CA ALA A 626 12.68 -12.81 -60.86
C ALA A 626 11.19 -12.49 -60.55
N THR A 627 10.59 -11.47 -61.18
CA THR A 627 9.16 -11.12 -61.09
C THR A 627 8.29 -11.94 -62.04
N PRO A 628 7.02 -12.26 -61.69
CA PRO A 628 5.88 -11.66 -62.43
C PRO A 628 4.59 -11.45 -61.58
N THR A 629 3.49 -10.78 -62.00
CA THR A 629 3.20 -9.58 -62.84
C THR A 629 1.70 -9.26 -62.66
N GLU A 630 1.26 -7.99 -62.70
CA GLU A 630 -0.17 -7.58 -62.69
C GLU A 630 -0.94 -7.96 -63.98
N PRO A 631 -2.28 -7.75 -64.07
CA PRO A 631 -2.78 -6.50 -64.70
C PRO A 631 -4.19 -5.96 -64.31
N THR A 632 -4.27 -4.65 -64.02
CA THR A 632 -5.13 -3.65 -64.72
C THR A 632 -6.65 -3.45 -64.42
N ALA A 633 -6.93 -2.36 -63.68
CA ALA A 633 -7.86 -1.22 -63.96
C ALA A 633 -9.41 -1.23 -63.78
N SER A 634 -9.90 0.00 -63.51
CA SER A 634 -11.28 0.50 -63.27
C SER A 634 -12.15 0.63 -64.56
N PRO A 635 -13.50 0.87 -64.51
CA PRO A 635 -14.04 2.24 -64.31
C PRO A 635 -15.45 2.40 -63.65
N GLU A 636 -15.76 3.64 -63.22
CA GLU A 636 -17.10 4.27 -63.01
C GLU A 636 -17.82 4.59 -64.36
N PRO A 637 -19.04 5.22 -64.51
CA PRO A 637 -19.79 6.16 -63.60
C PRO A 637 -21.36 6.21 -63.70
N SER A 638 -21.99 7.30 -63.19
CA SER A 638 -23.24 7.97 -63.68
C SER A 638 -24.61 7.32 -63.31
N GLU A 639 -25.74 8.00 -63.02
CA GLU A 639 -26.11 9.44 -62.81
C GLU A 639 -27.45 9.63 -62.04
N GLU A 640 -27.84 10.89 -61.80
CA GLU A 640 -29.07 11.46 -61.19
C GLU A 640 -30.39 11.21 -62.02
N PRO A 641 -31.64 11.48 -61.52
CA PRO A 641 -32.17 12.86 -61.37
C PRO A 641 -33.32 13.15 -60.34
N ASP A 642 -33.53 14.45 -60.04
CA ASP A 642 -34.68 15.09 -59.33
C ASP A 642 -35.76 15.62 -60.32
N PRO A 643 -37.09 15.74 -60.00
CA PRO A 643 -37.72 17.01 -59.51
C PRO A 643 -39.03 16.79 -58.64
N THR A 644 -39.79 17.77 -58.08
CA THR A 644 -40.03 19.22 -58.37
C THR A 644 -40.61 20.01 -57.16
N ALA A 645 -40.72 21.33 -57.28
CA ALA A 645 -41.04 22.37 -56.28
C ALA A 645 -42.52 22.77 -55.96
N SER A 646 -42.68 23.49 -54.82
CA SER A 646 -43.53 24.70 -54.57
C SER A 646 -45.07 24.62 -54.38
N PRO A 647 -45.78 25.66 -53.83
CA PRO A 647 -45.33 26.91 -53.15
C PRO A 647 -46.09 27.33 -51.84
N ASP A 648 -45.63 28.42 -51.19
CA ASP A 648 -46.28 29.25 -50.13
C ASP A 648 -47.15 30.40 -50.74
N PRO A 649 -48.09 31.09 -50.01
CA PRO A 649 -47.77 32.44 -49.46
C PRO A 649 -48.59 32.99 -48.23
N SER A 650 -47.87 33.62 -47.28
CA SER A 650 -48.04 35.01 -46.73
C SER A 650 -49.31 35.53 -45.98
N GLU A 651 -49.13 36.19 -44.81
CA GLU A 651 -49.34 37.66 -44.53
C GLU A 651 -49.38 38.01 -43.00
N GLU A 652 -48.81 39.18 -42.59
CA GLU A 652 -48.96 39.80 -41.24
C GLU A 652 -50.10 40.86 -41.22
N PRO A 653 -50.54 41.42 -40.05
CA PRO A 653 -49.99 42.74 -39.64
C PRO A 653 -50.09 43.18 -38.14
N SER A 654 -49.03 43.85 -37.65
CA SER A 654 -49.02 45.10 -36.81
C SER A 654 -49.72 45.21 -35.41
N GLY A 655 -49.04 45.88 -34.45
CA GLY A 655 -49.49 46.21 -33.07
C GLY A 655 -50.39 47.48 -32.94
N PRO A 656 -50.34 48.31 -31.84
CA PRO A 656 -49.16 48.59 -30.98
C PRO A 656 -49.36 48.93 -29.46
N ALA A 657 -48.23 49.16 -28.76
CA ALA A 657 -47.93 50.25 -27.79
C ALA A 657 -48.00 50.10 -26.24
N GLU A 658 -46.97 50.73 -25.62
CA GLU A 658 -46.76 51.22 -24.23
C GLU A 658 -46.22 50.29 -23.10
N SER A 659 -45.35 50.88 -22.27
CA SER A 659 -44.48 50.33 -21.19
C SER A 659 -44.85 51.04 -19.84
N PRO A 660 -44.27 50.75 -18.64
CA PRO A 660 -43.03 49.99 -18.34
C PRO A 660 -43.03 49.05 -17.11
N ASP A 661 -41.84 48.49 -16.85
CA ASP A 661 -41.24 47.84 -15.66
C ASP A 661 -41.80 48.10 -14.24
N PRO A 662 -41.54 47.22 -13.23
CA PRO A 662 -40.32 46.40 -13.10
C PRO A 662 -40.38 44.94 -12.59
N THR A 663 -39.41 44.13 -13.09
CA THR A 663 -38.47 43.24 -12.35
C THR A 663 -38.96 42.00 -11.56
N GLU A 664 -38.39 40.84 -11.96
CA GLU A 664 -38.11 39.58 -11.23
C GLU A 664 -39.26 38.70 -10.68
N SER A 665 -39.52 37.61 -11.42
CA SER A 665 -39.34 36.23 -10.94
C SER A 665 -39.28 35.28 -12.16
N PRO A 666 -38.21 34.50 -12.37
CA PRO A 666 -38.24 33.38 -13.32
C PRO A 666 -38.95 32.17 -12.69
N GLU A 667 -40.08 31.77 -13.26
CA GLU A 667 -40.61 30.40 -13.09
C GLU A 667 -39.70 29.40 -13.83
N PRO A 668 -39.71 28.10 -13.46
CA PRO A 668 -38.73 27.15 -13.97
C PRO A 668 -38.85 26.93 -15.48
N THR A 669 -37.70 26.88 -16.15
CA THR A 669 -37.59 26.41 -17.55
C THR A 669 -38.08 24.97 -17.63
N GLU A 670 -38.96 24.66 -18.59
CA GLU A 670 -39.27 23.27 -18.96
C GLU A 670 -37.98 22.61 -19.47
N THR A 671 -37.44 21.65 -18.71
CA THR A 671 -36.46 20.70 -19.25
C THR A 671 -37.14 19.91 -20.35
N ALA A 672 -36.54 19.85 -21.54
CA ALA A 672 -37.01 18.96 -22.57
C ALA A 672 -36.81 17.50 -22.11
N ASP A 673 -37.88 16.71 -22.14
CA ASP A 673 -37.86 15.28 -21.84
C ASP A 673 -36.99 14.57 -22.90
N PRO A 674 -35.85 13.96 -22.55
CA PRO A 674 -35.06 13.22 -23.52
C PRO A 674 -35.78 11.89 -23.81
N GLU A 675 -36.37 11.75 -25.00
CA GLU A 675 -36.90 10.46 -25.46
C GLU A 675 -35.76 9.44 -25.47
N SER A 676 -35.74 8.53 -24.49
CA SER A 676 -34.64 7.57 -24.31
C SER A 676 -34.47 6.70 -25.56
N VAL A 677 -33.36 6.88 -26.27
CA VAL A 677 -33.09 6.18 -27.53
C VAL A 677 -32.59 4.77 -27.21
N TRP A 678 -33.47 3.78 -27.35
CA TRP A 678 -33.12 2.35 -27.27
C TRP A 678 -33.10 1.75 -28.69
N PRO A 679 -32.07 0.99 -29.09
CA PRO A 679 -30.89 0.59 -28.31
C PRO A 679 -29.92 1.76 -28.04
N PRO A 680 -29.15 1.69 -26.93
CA PRO A 680 -28.12 2.67 -26.59
C PRO A 680 -26.91 2.60 -27.52
N SER A 681 -26.05 3.62 -27.50
CA SER A 681 -24.89 3.72 -28.40
C SER A 681 -23.62 3.14 -27.79
N ALA A 682 -22.87 2.37 -28.59
CA ALA A 682 -21.55 1.89 -28.24
C ALA A 682 -20.50 3.02 -28.05
N GLU A 683 -20.85 4.25 -28.43
CA GLU A 683 -20.08 5.49 -28.24
C GLU A 683 -20.29 6.13 -26.85
N GLU A 684 -21.35 5.75 -26.12
CA GLU A 684 -21.61 6.22 -24.74
C GLU A 684 -20.69 5.52 -23.73
N LEU A 685 -20.14 4.35 -24.11
CA LEU A 685 -19.23 3.54 -23.32
C LEU A 685 -17.78 4.06 -23.48
N THR A 686 -17.39 4.96 -22.58
CA THR A 686 -16.10 5.65 -22.55
C THR A 686 -15.28 5.24 -21.33
N ASP A 687 -13.97 5.47 -21.33
CA ASP A 687 -13.13 5.14 -20.17
C ASP A 687 -13.49 5.96 -18.91
N GLN A 688 -14.18 7.11 -19.06
CA GLN A 688 -14.68 7.91 -17.93
C GLN A 688 -15.86 7.25 -17.18
N ASN A 689 -16.62 6.36 -17.83
CA ASN A 689 -17.74 5.62 -17.22
C ASN A 689 -17.54 4.09 -17.22
N ARG A 690 -16.28 3.67 -17.37
CA ARG A 690 -15.81 2.29 -17.23
C ARG A 690 -15.58 1.96 -15.75
N GLY A 691 -15.86 0.73 -15.33
CA GLY A 691 -15.48 0.21 -14.02
C GLY A 691 -16.48 0.44 -12.87
N ALA A 692 -17.53 1.26 -13.06
CA ALA A 692 -18.65 1.35 -12.11
C ALA A 692 -19.61 0.12 -12.17
N VAL A 693 -19.24 -0.90 -12.95
CA VAL A 693 -19.91 -2.20 -13.07
C VAL A 693 -18.84 -3.30 -13.02
N GLU A 694 -19.09 -4.36 -12.26
CA GLU A 694 -18.13 -5.45 -12.01
C GLU A 694 -18.76 -6.82 -12.29
N ILE A 695 -17.99 -7.76 -12.85
CA ILE A 695 -18.46 -9.13 -13.14
C ILE A 695 -18.11 -10.05 -11.95
N LEU A 696 -19.11 -10.46 -11.19
CA LEU A 696 -18.96 -11.30 -9.99
C LEU A 696 -19.05 -12.82 -10.31
N THR A 697 -18.80 -13.21 -11.57
CA THR A 697 -18.92 -14.62 -12.02
C THR A 697 -17.93 -14.91 -13.15
N ASP A 698 -16.80 -15.51 -12.78
CA ASP A 698 -15.73 -15.94 -13.69
C ASP A 698 -15.56 -17.48 -13.61
N PRO A 699 -15.43 -18.21 -14.74
CA PRO A 699 -15.63 -17.74 -16.11
C PRO A 699 -17.10 -17.50 -16.44
N ALA A 700 -17.37 -16.45 -17.22
CA ALA A 700 -18.67 -16.20 -17.82
C ALA A 700 -18.90 -17.14 -19.01
N VAL A 701 -19.95 -17.95 -18.98
CA VAL A 701 -20.26 -18.96 -20.02
C VAL A 701 -21.49 -18.53 -20.83
N ALA A 702 -21.44 -18.71 -22.16
CA ALA A 702 -22.59 -18.45 -23.04
C ALA A 702 -23.82 -19.27 -22.61
N GLY A 703 -24.99 -18.64 -22.55
CA GLY A 703 -26.22 -19.23 -22.04
C GLY A 703 -26.37 -19.29 -20.51
N GLN A 704 -25.40 -18.79 -19.73
CA GLN A 704 -25.45 -18.82 -18.26
C GLN A 704 -26.04 -17.55 -17.64
N GLU A 705 -26.64 -17.68 -16.46
CA GLU A 705 -26.82 -16.56 -15.52
C GLU A 705 -25.47 -16.20 -14.88
N ILE A 706 -25.09 -14.92 -14.91
CA ILE A 706 -23.95 -14.33 -14.21
C ILE A 706 -24.42 -13.30 -13.18
N GLN A 707 -23.64 -13.07 -12.12
CA GLN A 707 -23.85 -11.95 -11.20
C GLN A 707 -22.99 -10.75 -11.61
N VAL A 708 -23.55 -9.55 -11.50
CA VAL A 708 -22.95 -8.29 -11.94
C VAL A 708 -23.23 -7.22 -10.89
N SER A 709 -22.18 -6.63 -10.31
CA SER A 709 -22.33 -5.48 -9.40
C SER A 709 -22.61 -4.22 -10.21
N ALA A 710 -23.53 -3.38 -9.71
CA ALA A 710 -23.76 -2.03 -10.21
C ALA A 710 -23.55 -0.96 -9.11
N GLY A 711 -22.82 -1.32 -8.05
CA GLY A 711 -22.54 -0.46 -6.89
C GLY A 711 -23.71 -0.36 -5.90
N SER A 712 -23.41 -0.09 -4.63
CA SER A 712 -24.40 -0.07 -3.54
C SER A 712 -25.43 1.06 -3.65
N GLU A 713 -25.17 2.10 -4.45
CA GLU A 713 -26.18 3.13 -4.78
C GLU A 713 -27.33 2.58 -5.65
N ALA A 714 -27.09 1.47 -6.37
CA ALA A 714 -28.11 0.75 -7.12
C ALA A 714 -28.96 -0.20 -6.26
N SER A 715 -28.67 -0.33 -4.95
CA SER A 715 -29.37 -1.21 -4.00
C SER A 715 -30.90 -1.10 -4.08
N GLY A 716 -31.57 -2.24 -4.33
CA GLY A 716 -33.03 -2.34 -4.47
C GLY A 716 -33.64 -1.61 -5.68
N GLN A 717 -32.84 -1.05 -6.60
CA GLN A 717 -33.33 -0.48 -7.85
C GLN A 717 -33.67 -1.57 -8.88
N THR A 718 -34.32 -1.19 -9.98
CA THR A 718 -34.46 -2.07 -11.17
C THR A 718 -33.60 -1.49 -12.28
N LEU A 719 -32.68 -2.32 -12.78
CA LEU A 719 -31.64 -1.97 -13.74
C LEU A 719 -31.84 -2.78 -15.02
N ARG A 720 -31.23 -2.33 -16.12
CA ARG A 720 -31.28 -2.99 -17.42
C ARG A 720 -29.88 -3.20 -17.99
N SER A 721 -29.57 -4.42 -18.38
CA SER A 721 -28.24 -4.79 -18.88
C SER A 721 -28.21 -4.93 -20.39
N TRP A 722 -27.10 -4.51 -21.00
CA TRP A 722 -26.88 -4.57 -22.45
C TRP A 722 -25.49 -5.12 -22.76
N LEU A 723 -25.43 -6.04 -23.73
CA LEU A 723 -24.19 -6.58 -24.28
C LEU A 723 -23.83 -5.83 -25.57
N PHE A 724 -22.57 -5.44 -25.72
CA PHE A 724 -22.11 -4.63 -26.84
C PHE A 724 -21.04 -5.36 -27.68
N SER A 725 -21.52 -5.96 -28.77
CA SER A 725 -20.72 -6.27 -29.96
C SER A 725 -21.50 -5.82 -31.21
N GLU A 726 -22.73 -6.33 -31.34
CA GLU A 726 -23.88 -5.50 -31.72
C GLU A 726 -24.69 -5.26 -30.41
N PRO A 727 -25.41 -4.14 -30.21
CA PRO A 727 -26.14 -3.90 -28.97
C PRO A 727 -27.32 -4.86 -28.77
N GLU A 728 -27.23 -5.75 -27.77
CA GLU A 728 -28.27 -6.73 -27.40
C GLU A 728 -28.80 -6.48 -25.98
N ASP A 729 -30.14 -6.51 -25.85
CA ASP A 729 -30.88 -6.25 -24.60
C ASP A 729 -30.96 -7.53 -23.75
N LEU A 730 -30.26 -7.55 -22.61
CA LEU A 730 -30.28 -8.68 -21.69
C LEU A 730 -31.44 -8.60 -20.67
N GLY A 731 -32.24 -7.54 -20.75
CA GLY A 731 -33.46 -7.36 -19.97
C GLY A 731 -33.27 -6.64 -18.63
N GLU A 732 -34.35 -6.60 -17.85
CA GLU A 732 -34.45 -5.89 -16.57
C GLU A 732 -34.31 -6.84 -15.37
N SER A 733 -33.42 -6.49 -14.44
CA SER A 733 -33.18 -7.20 -13.18
C SER A 733 -33.26 -6.26 -11.98
N ALA A 734 -33.83 -6.74 -10.88
CA ALA A 734 -33.83 -6.01 -9.60
C ALA A 734 -32.53 -6.26 -8.85
N ALA A 735 -31.90 -5.19 -8.38
CA ALA A 735 -30.69 -5.27 -7.56
C ALA A 735 -31.02 -5.77 -6.15
N ASP A 736 -30.08 -6.51 -5.55
CA ASP A 736 -30.14 -6.92 -4.15
C ASP A 736 -29.81 -5.76 -3.18
N ALA A 737 -29.53 -6.07 -1.91
CA ALA A 737 -29.24 -5.04 -0.90
C ALA A 737 -27.83 -4.46 -1.07
N GLU A 738 -26.95 -5.20 -1.71
CA GLU A 738 -25.54 -4.91 -1.96
C GLU A 738 -25.34 -4.15 -3.29
N GLY A 739 -26.31 -4.21 -4.21
CA GLY A 739 -26.30 -3.52 -5.50
C GLY A 739 -26.03 -4.42 -6.71
N SER A 740 -26.10 -5.74 -6.54
CA SER A 740 -25.82 -6.72 -7.60
C SER A 740 -27.09 -7.19 -8.31
N ILE A 741 -26.97 -7.42 -9.61
CA ILE A 741 -28.02 -7.96 -10.48
C ILE A 741 -27.59 -9.27 -11.14
N THR A 742 -28.54 -10.17 -11.34
CA THR A 742 -28.35 -11.39 -12.13
C THR A 742 -28.70 -11.12 -13.60
N VAL A 743 -27.83 -11.52 -14.52
CA VAL A 743 -27.95 -11.25 -15.96
C VAL A 743 -27.79 -12.57 -16.73
N THR A 744 -28.66 -12.86 -17.70
CA THR A 744 -28.52 -14.05 -18.56
C THR A 744 -27.73 -13.69 -19.83
N LEU A 745 -26.68 -14.43 -20.13
CA LEU A 745 -25.90 -14.28 -21.36
C LEU A 745 -26.54 -15.08 -22.52
N PRO A 746 -26.52 -14.58 -23.78
CA PRO A 746 -27.01 -15.33 -24.95
C PRO A 746 -26.27 -16.66 -25.16
N GLU A 747 -26.93 -17.64 -25.78
CA GLU A 747 -26.31 -18.95 -26.10
C GLU A 747 -25.24 -18.84 -27.22
N ASP A 748 -25.36 -17.84 -28.10
CA ASP A 748 -24.48 -17.61 -29.26
C ASP A 748 -23.42 -16.50 -29.02
N SER A 749 -23.21 -16.03 -27.77
CA SER A 749 -22.28 -14.93 -27.44
C SER A 749 -20.89 -15.42 -26.98
N GLU A 750 -20.15 -16.15 -27.81
CA GLU A 750 -18.73 -16.47 -27.54
C GLU A 750 -17.81 -15.32 -28.02
N GLY A 751 -16.96 -14.78 -27.16
CA GLY A 751 -15.98 -13.76 -27.54
C GLY A 751 -15.65 -12.72 -26.46
N GLU A 752 -15.08 -11.60 -26.91
CA GLU A 752 -14.85 -10.38 -26.12
C GLU A 752 -16.01 -9.40 -26.35
N HIS A 753 -16.61 -8.94 -25.25
CA HIS A 753 -17.78 -8.06 -25.24
C HIS A 753 -17.57 -6.91 -24.26
N ARG A 754 -18.40 -5.87 -24.36
CA ARG A 754 -18.59 -4.90 -23.27
C ARG A 754 -19.98 -5.11 -22.67
N LEU A 755 -20.08 -5.23 -21.36
CA LEU A 755 -21.35 -5.29 -20.64
C LEU A 755 -21.59 -3.94 -19.96
N ALA A 756 -22.74 -3.33 -20.20
CA ALA A 756 -23.16 -2.09 -19.55
C ALA A 756 -24.47 -2.25 -18.79
N VAL A 757 -24.65 -1.47 -17.73
CA VAL A 757 -25.85 -1.45 -16.89
C VAL A 757 -26.43 -0.05 -16.84
N TYR A 758 -27.73 0.05 -17.09
CA TYR A 758 -28.49 1.30 -17.12
C TYR A 758 -29.59 1.29 -16.07
N THR A 759 -30.01 2.48 -15.61
CA THR A 759 -31.31 2.63 -14.92
C THR A 759 -32.46 2.39 -15.90
N THR A 760 -33.66 2.10 -15.40
CA THR A 760 -34.89 2.04 -16.23
C THR A 760 -35.27 3.37 -16.89
N ALA A 761 -34.59 4.48 -16.56
CA ALA A 761 -34.73 5.77 -17.23
C ALA A 761 -33.78 5.95 -18.44
N GLY A 762 -32.81 5.04 -18.63
CA GLY A 762 -31.79 5.13 -19.70
C GLY A 762 -30.51 5.86 -19.31
N GLU A 763 -30.29 6.10 -18.02
CA GLU A 763 -29.02 6.63 -17.50
C GLU A 763 -28.02 5.49 -17.32
N LEU A 764 -26.81 5.63 -17.88
CA LEU A 764 -25.73 4.65 -17.77
C LEU A 764 -25.11 4.69 -16.36
N ILE A 765 -25.18 3.59 -15.63
CA ILE A 765 -24.50 3.43 -14.33
C ILE A 765 -23.01 3.16 -14.56
N GLY A 766 -22.70 2.31 -15.55
CA GLY A 766 -21.34 2.05 -16.00
C GLY A 766 -21.24 0.85 -16.91
N TRP A 767 -20.02 0.52 -17.32
CA TRP A 767 -19.73 -0.65 -18.14
C TRP A 767 -18.37 -1.28 -17.80
N THR A 768 -18.18 -2.52 -18.23
CA THR A 768 -16.91 -3.24 -18.11
C THR A 768 -16.70 -4.21 -19.28
N GLU A 769 -15.48 -4.72 -19.42
CA GLU A 769 -15.14 -5.73 -20.42
C GLU A 769 -15.50 -7.14 -19.90
N LEU A 770 -16.01 -7.98 -20.79
CA LEU A 770 -16.55 -9.30 -20.48
C LEU A 770 -16.12 -10.29 -21.55
N THR A 771 -15.30 -11.27 -21.16
CA THR A 771 -14.92 -12.40 -22.03
C THR A 771 -15.84 -13.58 -21.74
N ILE A 772 -16.58 -14.03 -22.75
CA ILE A 772 -17.56 -15.12 -22.62
C ILE A 772 -17.03 -16.37 -23.33
N VAL A 773 -16.98 -17.50 -22.61
CA VAL A 773 -16.50 -18.79 -23.12
C VAL A 773 -17.67 -19.68 -23.60
N PRO A 774 -17.46 -20.60 -24.57
CA PRO A 774 -18.53 -21.40 -25.14
C PRO A 774 -19.03 -22.48 -24.16
N ALA A 775 -20.33 -22.79 -24.25
CA ALA A 775 -20.96 -23.87 -23.48
C ALA A 775 -20.39 -25.25 -23.86
N GLY A 776 -19.56 -25.83 -22.99
CA GLY A 776 -18.85 -27.09 -23.24
C GLY A 776 -19.73 -28.34 -23.14
N ASP A 777 -19.75 -29.16 -24.19
CA ASP A 777 -20.43 -30.47 -24.25
C ASP A 777 -19.79 -31.50 -23.28
N GLU A 778 -20.56 -32.48 -22.77
CA GLU A 778 -20.20 -33.28 -21.58
C GLU A 778 -19.01 -34.25 -21.77
N GLY A 779 -17.78 -33.74 -21.58
CA GLY A 779 -16.71 -34.43 -20.86
C GLY A 779 -15.62 -35.19 -21.63
N ALA A 780 -14.45 -34.53 -21.77
CA ALA A 780 -13.14 -35.19 -21.84
C ALA A 780 -12.05 -34.23 -21.31
N GLY A 781 -11.12 -34.71 -20.47
CA GLY A 781 -10.31 -33.82 -19.63
C GLY A 781 -8.94 -33.37 -20.17
N LEU A 782 -8.39 -32.36 -19.49
CA LEU A 782 -6.98 -31.90 -19.43
C LEU A 782 -6.38 -31.20 -20.67
N ALA A 783 -6.31 -29.86 -20.66
CA ALA A 783 -5.04 -29.11 -20.51
C ALA A 783 -5.13 -27.59 -20.85
N ARG A 784 -5.30 -26.73 -19.82
CA ARG A 784 -4.90 -25.30 -19.70
C ARG A 784 -5.47 -24.77 -18.36
N THR A 785 -4.68 -24.53 -17.31
CA THR A 785 -3.85 -23.34 -16.97
C THR A 785 -4.64 -22.11 -16.51
N GLY A 786 -4.51 -21.75 -15.23
CA GLY A 786 -4.63 -20.37 -14.73
C GLY A 786 -6.02 -19.78 -14.54
N ALA A 787 -6.75 -20.20 -13.50
CA ALA A 787 -7.81 -19.44 -12.84
C ALA A 787 -7.96 -19.94 -11.38
N THR A 788 -8.32 -19.06 -10.44
CA THR A 788 -8.31 -19.33 -8.99
C THR A 788 -9.60 -20.01 -8.48
N VAL A 789 -9.50 -20.69 -7.33
CA VAL A 789 -10.60 -21.47 -6.75
C VAL A 789 -11.58 -20.55 -6.02
N GLY A 790 -12.61 -20.06 -6.73
CA GLY A 790 -13.63 -19.15 -6.17
C GLY A 790 -15.09 -19.62 -6.29
N GLY A 791 -15.36 -20.86 -6.75
CA GLY A 791 -16.67 -21.22 -7.33
C GLY A 791 -17.37 -22.51 -6.89
N LEU A 792 -17.03 -23.12 -5.74
CA LEU A 792 -17.53 -24.46 -5.38
C LEU A 792 -18.53 -24.57 -4.21
N LEU A 793 -18.92 -23.47 -3.55
CA LEU A 793 -19.70 -23.52 -2.30
C LEU A 793 -21.21 -23.22 -2.43
N LEU A 794 -21.69 -22.59 -3.51
CA LEU A 794 -23.11 -22.20 -3.63
C LEU A 794 -24.02 -23.28 -4.29
N ALA A 795 -23.48 -24.14 -5.16
CA ALA A 795 -24.26 -25.22 -5.79
C ALA A 795 -24.83 -26.26 -4.79
N ALA A 796 -24.28 -26.35 -3.57
CA ALA A 796 -24.68 -27.32 -2.56
C ALA A 796 -26.03 -27.00 -1.87
N LEU A 797 -26.42 -25.72 -1.78
CA LEU A 797 -27.54 -25.28 -0.94
C LEU A 797 -28.93 -25.51 -1.58
N ALA A 798 -29.03 -25.41 -2.91
CA ALA A 798 -30.30 -25.65 -3.62
C ALA A 798 -30.81 -27.09 -3.47
N LEU A 799 -29.91 -28.09 -3.46
CA LEU A 799 -30.28 -29.51 -3.41
C LEU A 799 -30.59 -30.02 -1.99
N LEU A 800 -30.07 -29.37 -0.94
CA LEU A 800 -30.36 -29.75 0.45
C LEU A 800 -31.79 -29.40 0.89
N GLY A 801 -32.40 -28.36 0.31
CA GLY A 801 -33.79 -27.96 0.59
C GLY A 801 -34.83 -29.06 0.31
N LEU A 802 -34.58 -29.91 -0.69
CA LEU A 802 -35.47 -31.03 -1.02
C LEU A 802 -35.13 -32.33 -0.25
N GLY A 803 -33.89 -32.51 0.19
CA GLY A 803 -33.47 -33.66 0.99
C GLY A 803 -34.01 -33.66 2.43
N GLY A 804 -34.01 -32.51 3.10
CA GLY A 804 -34.37 -32.40 4.52
C GLY A 804 -35.83 -32.80 4.84
N SER A 805 -36.76 -32.52 3.92
CA SER A 805 -38.18 -32.81 4.08
C SER A 805 -38.51 -34.32 4.09
N ALA A 806 -37.72 -35.15 3.38
CA ALA A 806 -37.88 -36.60 3.36
C ALA A 806 -37.47 -37.26 4.70
N LEU A 807 -36.38 -36.81 5.32
CA LEU A 807 -35.85 -37.41 6.55
C LEU A 807 -36.77 -37.18 7.77
N LEU A 808 -37.42 -36.01 7.84
CA LEU A 808 -38.37 -35.68 8.91
C LEU A 808 -39.65 -36.56 8.88
N ILE A 809 -40.08 -37.00 7.69
CA ILE A 809 -41.21 -37.93 7.55
C ILE A 809 -40.81 -39.35 7.98
N ALA A 810 -39.58 -39.77 7.72
CA ALA A 810 -39.07 -41.08 8.16
C ALA A 810 -39.00 -41.20 9.69
N ARG A 811 -38.38 -40.21 10.38
CA ARG A 811 -38.24 -40.25 11.85
C ARG A 811 -39.58 -40.21 12.60
N ARG A 812 -40.63 -39.57 12.07
CA ARG A 812 -41.96 -39.57 12.71
C ARG A 812 -42.72 -40.91 12.67
N ARG A 813 -42.32 -41.89 11.85
CA ARG A 813 -42.96 -43.22 11.82
C ARG A 813 -42.31 -44.27 12.73
N ALA A 814 -41.13 -43.99 13.29
CA ALA A 814 -40.42 -44.90 14.21
C ALA A 814 -40.88 -44.78 15.68
N ALA A 815 -41.72 -43.80 16.02
CA ALA A 815 -42.13 -43.50 17.40
C ALA A 815 -43.59 -43.89 17.74
N GLN A 816 -44.24 -44.72 16.91
CA GLN A 816 -45.62 -45.20 17.13
C GLN A 816 -45.83 -46.69 16.76
N ARG A 817 -44.86 -47.54 17.10
CA ARG A 817 -45.01 -49.01 17.16
C ARG A 817 -44.20 -49.59 18.31
#